data_AF-A0A8S4G1J4-F1
#
_entry.id   AF-A0A8S4G1J4-F1
#
_cell.length_a   1.000
_cell.length_b   1.000
_cell.length_c   1.000
_cell.angle_alpha   90.00
_cell.angle_beta   90.00
_cell.angle_gamma   90.00
#
_symmetry.space_group_name_H-M   'P 1'
#
loop_
_entity.id
_entity.type
_entity.pdbx_description
1 polymer ?
#
loop_
_entity_poly.entity_id
_entity_poly.type
_entity_poly.pdbx_seq_one_letter_code
_entity_poly.pdbx_strand_id
1 'polypeptide(L)'
;MLGYSLPIGRAACLLAPCSALSTPAVRVWAPAVALLTRCCSPAAAARLLPHADTYTRHGFVEVLEADEWAEGAGDSLRQAKEGILQLLHQTLPYAAPNFAHFLLGYQLSEDVSRSCLNEPGAGGFPLTCLHSILDLLDQHIAPPNNEDRQATDLIESCYRLVHQLCARPATAPPALRFLRTREHFLCRHLQATVNLENATPATLSSRSWVLRACAHEAGAAARDHSALATLLRATHQPHQDPPPPRTSRTRYRVLCDSMTRPRHAPAAPGPAPATLLRATHQPQQEWERCLLRRALLGLPVVVAPAPEPRWELFHATQLRAALAQCDVTTGMGGKRISVSRVHALLARELLALHATPAMRTLVSMEIQKVLDYVTEVNRRRNLAATVTHYYDSWRQLTEILFCVAPNDLLDVEAKKNLILNILQDLLNKIPPAEVLPQLGNLASGTVLLLLVNLRHCYIMQKRESSLKSTDFESTFFGPSNQIMQTKSLTLKFILQKILSWIIVSSGSTPKMRVNLYGALLNYLNIVNLKTSPAESYDPLDANETYVSRLDNSIGLPSREESTLKSMVIDVMNEFGDNLCSIVCNDCVAGGHDVCRMVALSCLETLAELCPQSECARTLTGQGYLRSLVDSLLQDDAGLQQTLAELCPQSECARTLTGQGYLRSLVDSLLQDDAGLQQALEPNPKSLRVLYVYESKMALIIKLAHSGAGAAGALCGGALACLAQLKALDCHPDVHMPSSNTHSFLPSAADR
;
A
#
# COMPACT_ATOMS: atom_id res chain seq x y z
N MET A 1 -0.46 -36.15 -17.66
CA MET A 1 -1.74 -35.47 -17.90
C MET A 1 -2.60 -36.37 -18.79
N LEU A 2 -3.56 -37.08 -18.21
CA LEU A 2 -4.71 -37.64 -18.93
C LEU A 2 -5.93 -37.13 -18.19
N GLY A 3 -6.67 -36.22 -18.83
CA GLY A 3 -7.84 -35.56 -18.28
C GLY A 3 -9.03 -36.49 -18.31
N TYR A 4 -9.42 -37.01 -17.15
CA TYR A 4 -10.77 -37.54 -16.94
C TYR A 4 -11.51 -36.56 -16.05
N SER A 5 -12.24 -35.61 -16.65
CA SER A 5 -13.30 -34.89 -15.95
C SER A 5 -14.37 -35.91 -15.56
N LEU A 6 -14.72 -36.01 -14.27
CA LEU A 6 -15.82 -36.90 -13.88
C LEU A 6 -17.13 -36.39 -14.51
N PRO A 7 -17.92 -37.23 -15.20
CA PRO A 7 -19.26 -36.85 -15.62
C PRO A 7 -20.14 -36.59 -14.39
N ILE A 8 -21.02 -35.58 -14.48
CA ILE A 8 -21.86 -35.04 -13.38
C ILE A 8 -22.58 -36.14 -12.59
N GLY A 9 -23.05 -37.21 -13.25
CA GLY A 9 -23.70 -38.34 -12.60
C GLY A 9 -22.84 -39.03 -11.54
N ARG A 10 -21.52 -39.16 -11.75
CA ARG A 10 -20.62 -39.75 -10.74
C ARG A 10 -20.32 -38.79 -9.59
N ALA A 11 -20.29 -37.47 -9.82
CA ALA A 11 -20.13 -36.48 -8.76
C ALA A 11 -21.40 -36.38 -7.89
N ALA A 12 -22.59 -36.43 -8.50
CA ALA A 12 -23.86 -36.54 -7.78
C ALA A 12 -23.96 -37.86 -6.97
N CYS A 13 -23.49 -38.99 -7.53
CA CYS A 13 -23.41 -40.26 -6.79
C CYS A 13 -22.47 -40.22 -5.57
N LEU A 14 -21.45 -39.35 -5.56
CA LEU A 14 -20.56 -39.14 -4.41
C LEU A 14 -21.20 -38.27 -3.31
N LEU A 15 -22.23 -37.47 -3.64
CA LEU A 15 -23.06 -36.76 -2.67
C LEU A 15 -24.23 -37.62 -2.15
N ALA A 16 -24.58 -38.68 -2.89
CA ALA A 16 -25.67 -39.60 -2.57
C ALA A 16 -25.38 -40.72 -1.53
N PRO A 17 -24.15 -41.03 -1.06
CA PRO A 17 -23.99 -42.13 -0.12
C PRO A 17 -24.27 -41.69 1.32
N CYS A 18 -25.17 -42.44 1.96
CA CYS A 18 -25.28 -42.67 3.42
C CYS A 18 -26.56 -42.27 4.14
N SER A 19 -27.73 -42.44 3.54
CA SER A 19 -28.97 -42.52 4.32
C SER A 19 -29.12 -43.79 5.20
N ALA A 20 -28.13 -44.70 5.25
CA ALA A 20 -28.31 -46.04 5.84
C ALA A 20 -27.08 -46.74 6.48
N LEU A 21 -26.05 -46.04 6.98
CA LEU A 21 -24.88 -46.73 7.58
C LEU A 21 -24.53 -46.23 8.99
N SER A 22 -24.27 -47.19 9.89
CA SER A 22 -23.87 -47.03 11.30
C SER A 22 -22.37 -46.75 11.51
N THR A 23 -21.62 -46.50 10.44
CA THR A 23 -20.21 -46.12 10.49
C THR A 23 -20.04 -44.64 10.84
N PRO A 24 -18.97 -44.22 11.54
CA PRO A 24 -18.70 -42.80 11.78
C PRO A 24 -18.61 -42.07 10.44
N ALA A 25 -19.44 -41.03 10.23
CA ALA A 25 -19.64 -40.45 8.91
C ALA A 25 -18.35 -39.84 8.34
N VAL A 26 -17.39 -39.49 9.19
CA VAL A 26 -16.01 -39.14 8.83
C VAL A 26 -15.33 -40.19 7.92
N ARG A 27 -15.53 -41.50 8.14
CA ARG A 27 -14.93 -42.57 7.31
C ARG A 27 -15.56 -42.68 5.93
N VAL A 28 -16.76 -42.15 5.73
CA VAL A 28 -17.49 -42.16 4.45
C VAL A 28 -17.24 -40.86 3.69
N TRP A 29 -17.40 -39.73 4.38
CA TRP A 29 -17.36 -38.41 3.77
C TRP A 29 -15.93 -37.95 3.46
N ALA A 30 -14.91 -38.30 4.26
CA ALA A 30 -13.54 -37.89 3.95
C ALA A 30 -13.04 -38.44 2.59
N PRO A 31 -13.22 -39.74 2.26
CA PRO A 31 -12.92 -40.25 0.92
C PRO A 31 -13.79 -39.66 -0.19
N ALA A 32 -15.10 -39.45 0.07
CA ALA A 32 -16.02 -38.89 -0.92
C ALA A 32 -15.68 -37.43 -1.27
N VAL A 33 -15.34 -36.63 -0.27
CA VAL A 33 -14.86 -35.25 -0.41
C VAL A 33 -13.51 -35.21 -1.13
N ALA A 34 -12.58 -36.10 -0.79
CA ALA A 34 -11.29 -36.19 -1.48
C ALA A 34 -11.45 -36.57 -2.97
N LEU A 35 -12.39 -37.46 -3.29
CA LEU A 35 -12.75 -37.83 -4.67
C LEU A 35 -13.45 -36.69 -5.41
N LEU A 36 -14.41 -36.01 -4.78
CA LEU A 36 -15.07 -34.83 -5.33
C LEU A 36 -14.06 -33.73 -5.66
N THR A 37 -13.11 -33.47 -4.77
CA THR A 37 -12.08 -32.44 -4.96
C THR A 37 -11.12 -32.78 -6.10
N ARG A 38 -10.72 -34.05 -6.23
CA ARG A 38 -9.79 -34.51 -7.28
C ARG A 38 -10.42 -34.54 -8.68
N CYS A 39 -11.74 -34.70 -8.76
CA CYS A 39 -12.40 -35.05 -10.00
C CYS A 39 -13.42 -34.01 -10.50
N CYS A 40 -13.82 -33.06 -9.66
CA CYS A 40 -14.77 -32.03 -10.02
C CYS A 40 -14.04 -30.86 -10.70
N SER A 41 -14.28 -30.70 -12.00
CA SER A 41 -13.84 -29.48 -12.69
C SER A 41 -14.65 -28.28 -12.16
N PRO A 42 -14.14 -27.05 -12.28
CA PRO A 42 -14.89 -25.86 -11.86
C PRO A 42 -16.28 -25.73 -12.50
N ALA A 43 -16.42 -26.19 -13.76
CA ALA A 43 -17.70 -26.25 -14.48
C ALA A 43 -18.64 -27.36 -13.98
N ALA A 44 -18.09 -28.49 -13.51
CA ALA A 44 -18.87 -29.56 -12.90
C ALA A 44 -19.36 -29.15 -11.50
N ALA A 45 -18.55 -28.40 -10.76
CA ALA A 45 -18.86 -27.97 -9.41
C ALA A 45 -20.04 -26.99 -9.35
N ALA A 46 -20.21 -26.16 -10.39
CA ALA A 46 -21.37 -25.27 -10.55
C ALA A 46 -22.71 -26.03 -10.74
N ARG A 47 -22.67 -27.30 -11.16
CA ARG A 47 -23.87 -28.15 -11.40
C ARG A 47 -24.21 -29.05 -10.21
N LEU A 48 -23.51 -28.94 -9.08
CA LEU A 48 -23.77 -29.74 -7.88
C LEU A 48 -24.97 -29.24 -7.08
N LEU A 49 -25.32 -27.95 -7.21
CA LEU A 49 -26.35 -27.32 -6.39
C LEU A 49 -27.73 -28.02 -6.45
N PRO A 50 -28.24 -28.47 -7.61
CA PRO A 50 -29.53 -29.18 -7.69
C PRO A 50 -29.58 -30.52 -6.93
N HIS A 51 -28.43 -31.08 -6.58
CA HIS A 51 -28.30 -32.35 -5.85
C HIS A 51 -27.96 -32.14 -4.37
N ALA A 52 -27.92 -30.89 -3.91
CA ALA A 52 -27.50 -30.53 -2.56
C ALA A 52 -28.70 -30.40 -1.61
N ASP A 53 -28.66 -31.13 -0.51
CA ASP A 53 -29.68 -31.10 0.55
C ASP A 53 -29.05 -30.88 1.94
N THR A 54 -29.90 -30.75 2.96
CA THR A 54 -29.45 -30.52 4.34
C THR A 54 -28.51 -31.62 4.85
N TYR A 55 -28.74 -32.88 4.45
CA TYR A 55 -27.90 -34.02 4.77
C TYR A 55 -26.50 -33.86 4.15
N THR A 56 -26.43 -33.47 2.88
CA THR A 56 -25.18 -33.15 2.19
C THR A 56 -24.39 -32.12 2.98
N ARG A 57 -25.02 -31.00 3.36
CA ARG A 57 -24.33 -29.96 4.15
C ARG A 57 -23.78 -30.49 5.48
N HIS A 58 -24.56 -31.33 6.17
CA HIS A 58 -24.17 -31.92 7.45
C HIS A 58 -22.92 -32.79 7.32
N GLY A 59 -22.81 -33.61 6.26
CA GLY A 59 -21.61 -34.42 6.01
C GLY A 59 -20.32 -33.60 5.86
N PHE A 60 -20.38 -32.44 5.19
CA PHE A 60 -19.24 -31.54 5.07
C PHE A 60 -18.89 -30.86 6.41
N VAL A 61 -19.90 -30.49 7.21
CA VAL A 61 -19.71 -29.93 8.55
C VAL A 61 -19.04 -30.95 9.47
N GLU A 62 -19.49 -32.20 9.48
CA GLU A 62 -18.93 -33.26 10.31
C GLU A 62 -17.45 -33.51 10.00
N VAL A 63 -17.06 -33.50 8.71
CA VAL A 63 -15.64 -33.63 8.32
C VAL A 63 -14.80 -32.45 8.84
N LEU A 64 -15.33 -31.22 8.80
CA LEU A 64 -14.62 -30.04 9.32
C LEU A 64 -14.46 -30.08 10.84
N GLU A 65 -15.47 -30.57 11.56
CA GLU A 65 -15.49 -30.63 13.03
C GLU A 65 -14.80 -31.84 13.64
N ALA A 66 -14.49 -32.87 12.84
CA ALA A 66 -13.80 -34.05 13.31
C ALA A 66 -12.41 -33.73 13.88
N ASP A 67 -12.10 -34.32 15.04
CA ASP A 67 -10.82 -34.13 15.73
C ASP A 67 -9.71 -34.95 15.05
N GLU A 68 -8.55 -34.31 14.79
CA GLU A 68 -7.39 -34.93 14.11
C GLU A 68 -6.62 -35.95 14.97
N TRP A 69 -7.07 -36.21 16.20
CA TRP A 69 -6.33 -36.91 17.26
C TRP A 69 -6.65 -38.41 17.34
N ALA A 70 -7.52 -38.91 16.46
CA ALA A 70 -7.87 -40.32 16.41
C ALA A 70 -6.80 -41.15 15.67
N GLU A 71 -6.35 -42.22 16.31
CA GLU A 71 -5.29 -43.14 15.88
C GLU A 71 -5.30 -43.44 14.37
N GLY A 72 -4.22 -43.03 13.67
CA GLY A 72 -3.91 -43.46 12.30
C GLY A 72 -4.67 -42.81 11.13
N ALA A 73 -5.63 -41.91 11.38
CA ALA A 73 -6.46 -41.28 10.33
C ALA A 73 -6.27 -39.76 10.15
N GLY A 74 -5.39 -39.13 10.94
CA GLY A 74 -5.20 -37.67 10.96
C GLY A 74 -4.85 -37.04 9.60
N ASP A 75 -3.94 -37.65 8.84
CA ASP A 75 -3.51 -37.11 7.54
C ASP A 75 -4.63 -37.18 6.48
N SER A 76 -5.39 -38.27 6.46
CA SER A 76 -6.53 -38.42 5.54
C SER A 76 -7.64 -37.43 5.87
N LEU A 77 -7.88 -37.17 7.16
CA LEU A 77 -8.85 -36.18 7.59
C LEU A 77 -8.40 -34.75 7.25
N ARG A 78 -7.12 -34.41 7.47
CA ARG A 78 -6.57 -33.11 7.08
C ARG A 78 -6.71 -32.87 5.57
N GLN A 79 -6.37 -33.86 4.74
CA GLN A 79 -6.56 -33.80 3.29
C GLN A 79 -8.03 -33.61 2.90
N ALA A 80 -8.97 -34.23 3.62
CA ALA A 80 -10.39 -34.03 3.39
C ALA A 80 -10.82 -32.59 3.73
N LYS A 81 -10.40 -32.03 4.88
CA LYS A 81 -10.66 -30.63 5.26
C LYS A 81 -10.08 -29.65 4.23
N GLU A 82 -8.85 -29.88 3.79
CA GLU A 82 -8.21 -29.10 2.72
C GLU A 82 -8.99 -29.20 1.41
N GLY A 83 -9.50 -30.39 1.08
CA GLY A 83 -10.33 -30.61 -0.10
C GLY A 83 -11.66 -29.84 -0.06
N ILE A 84 -12.31 -29.75 1.11
CA ILE A 84 -13.51 -28.91 1.29
C ILE A 84 -13.18 -27.45 0.99
N LEU A 85 -12.11 -26.90 1.58
CA LEU A 85 -11.71 -25.51 1.33
C LEU A 85 -11.34 -25.29 -0.13
N GLN A 86 -10.63 -26.23 -0.76
CA GLN A 86 -10.29 -26.17 -2.18
C GLN A 86 -11.56 -26.11 -3.05
N LEU A 87 -12.56 -26.94 -2.76
CA LEU A 87 -13.85 -26.92 -3.45
C LEU A 87 -14.55 -25.58 -3.26
N LEU A 88 -14.58 -25.01 -2.05
CA LEU A 88 -15.17 -23.71 -1.77
C LEU A 88 -14.45 -22.59 -2.53
N HIS A 89 -13.12 -22.57 -2.53
CA HIS A 89 -12.34 -21.58 -3.28
C HIS A 89 -12.53 -21.65 -4.79
N GLN A 90 -12.76 -22.85 -5.33
CA GLN A 90 -13.01 -23.04 -6.75
C GLN A 90 -14.43 -22.66 -7.13
N THR A 91 -15.43 -22.93 -6.27
CA THR A 91 -16.85 -22.72 -6.59
C THR A 91 -17.36 -21.31 -6.32
N LEU A 92 -16.90 -20.69 -5.23
CA LEU A 92 -17.32 -19.34 -4.83
C LEU A 92 -17.13 -18.27 -5.93
N PRO A 93 -16.10 -18.32 -6.80
CA PRO A 93 -15.93 -17.38 -7.90
C PRO A 93 -17.00 -17.36 -8.99
N TYR A 94 -17.79 -18.42 -9.12
CA TYR A 94 -18.81 -18.53 -10.16
C TYR A 94 -20.07 -17.74 -9.84
N ALA A 95 -20.97 -17.63 -10.83
CA ALA A 95 -22.25 -16.96 -10.68
C ALA A 95 -22.99 -17.46 -9.42
N ALA A 96 -23.59 -16.50 -8.70
CA ALA A 96 -24.41 -16.76 -7.53
C ALA A 96 -25.88 -16.99 -7.96
N PRO A 97 -26.65 -17.84 -7.26
CA PRO A 97 -26.23 -18.75 -6.20
C PRO A 97 -25.51 -20.01 -6.73
N ASN A 98 -24.64 -20.61 -5.92
CA ASN A 98 -23.91 -21.84 -6.27
C ASN A 98 -23.66 -22.73 -5.04
N PHE A 99 -23.02 -23.87 -5.25
CA PHE A 99 -22.79 -24.87 -4.20
C PHE A 99 -21.99 -24.33 -2.99
N ALA A 100 -21.03 -23.42 -3.18
CA ALA A 100 -20.35 -22.77 -2.06
C ALA A 100 -21.32 -21.91 -1.22
N HIS A 101 -22.17 -21.12 -1.87
CA HIS A 101 -23.18 -20.32 -1.18
C HIS A 101 -24.09 -21.21 -0.30
N PHE A 102 -24.51 -22.37 -0.84
CA PHE A 102 -25.28 -23.36 -0.10
C PHE A 102 -24.53 -23.88 1.14
N LEU A 103 -23.31 -24.38 0.98
CA LEU A 103 -22.52 -24.95 2.08
C LEU A 103 -22.19 -23.92 3.17
N LEU A 104 -22.02 -22.66 2.79
CA LEU A 104 -21.70 -21.56 3.70
C LEU A 104 -22.94 -20.99 4.42
N GLY A 105 -24.15 -21.36 3.99
CA GLY A 105 -25.40 -20.96 4.64
C GLY A 105 -26.11 -19.76 4.03
N TYR A 106 -25.70 -19.31 2.85
CA TYR A 106 -26.41 -18.25 2.13
C TYR A 106 -27.77 -18.76 1.65
N GLN A 107 -28.73 -17.83 1.59
CA GLN A 107 -30.05 -18.10 1.04
C GLN A 107 -29.95 -18.19 -0.48
N LEU A 108 -30.60 -19.19 -1.06
CA LEU A 108 -30.58 -19.45 -2.51
C LEU A 108 -31.89 -19.04 -3.20
N SER A 109 -32.93 -18.76 -2.41
CA SER A 109 -34.26 -18.36 -2.89
C SER A 109 -34.31 -16.91 -3.35
N GLU A 110 -33.43 -16.08 -2.81
CA GLU A 110 -33.30 -14.66 -3.12
C GLU A 110 -31.88 -14.34 -3.58
N ASP A 111 -31.62 -13.05 -3.84
CA ASP A 111 -30.27 -12.57 -4.08
C ASP A 111 -29.37 -12.89 -2.88
N VAL A 112 -28.22 -13.51 -3.15
CA VAL A 112 -27.22 -13.91 -2.14
C VAL A 112 -26.81 -12.72 -1.27
N SER A 113 -26.76 -11.51 -1.85
CA SER A 113 -26.42 -10.26 -1.15
C SER A 113 -27.37 -9.90 -0.01
N ARG A 114 -28.59 -10.46 -0.01
CA ARG A 114 -29.64 -10.21 0.99
C ARG A 114 -29.74 -11.31 2.05
N SER A 115 -28.89 -12.33 1.98
CA SER A 115 -28.91 -13.44 2.92
C SER A 115 -28.83 -12.98 4.38
N CYS A 116 -29.52 -13.69 5.27
CA CYS A 116 -29.41 -13.50 6.72
C CYS A 116 -28.62 -14.66 7.33
N LEU A 117 -27.30 -14.49 7.47
CA LEU A 117 -26.44 -15.44 8.17
C LEU A 117 -26.59 -15.23 9.69
N ASN A 118 -26.85 -16.30 10.44
CA ASN A 118 -27.06 -16.26 11.88
C ASN A 118 -26.31 -17.40 12.57
N GLU A 119 -26.08 -17.25 13.87
CA GLU A 119 -25.57 -18.34 14.70
C GLU A 119 -26.50 -19.56 14.63
N PRO A 120 -25.97 -20.79 14.71
CA PRO A 120 -26.79 -21.98 14.58
C PRO A 120 -27.81 -22.04 15.73
N GLY A 121 -29.05 -22.45 15.42
CA GLY A 121 -30.18 -22.48 16.34
C GLY A 121 -31.00 -21.18 16.41
N ALA A 122 -30.44 -20.02 16.03
CA ALA A 122 -31.19 -18.77 16.01
C ALA A 122 -32.26 -18.81 14.91
N GLY A 123 -33.54 -18.79 15.30
CA GLY A 123 -34.65 -18.93 14.35
C GLY A 123 -34.63 -20.23 13.55
N GLY A 124 -34.03 -21.30 14.08
CA GLY A 124 -33.85 -22.58 13.37
C GLY A 124 -32.73 -22.57 12.33
N PHE A 125 -31.85 -21.58 12.33
CA PHE A 125 -30.72 -21.52 11.39
C PHE A 125 -29.79 -22.73 11.56
N PRO A 126 -29.42 -23.44 10.47
CA PRO A 126 -28.62 -24.66 10.57
C PRO A 126 -27.14 -24.35 10.85
N LEU A 127 -26.43 -25.35 11.40
CA LEU A 127 -24.97 -25.34 11.43
C LEU A 127 -24.43 -25.48 9.99
N THR A 128 -23.41 -24.72 9.63
CA THR A 128 -22.90 -24.64 8.24
C THR A 128 -21.38 -24.70 8.21
N CYS A 129 -20.81 -24.93 7.03
CA CYS A 129 -19.35 -24.95 6.86
C CYS A 129 -18.72 -23.62 7.28
N LEU A 130 -19.43 -22.48 7.13
CA LEU A 130 -18.94 -21.18 7.58
C LEU A 130 -18.69 -21.20 9.10
N HIS A 131 -19.62 -21.73 9.87
CA HIS A 131 -19.48 -21.81 11.33
C HIS A 131 -18.27 -22.66 11.74
N SER A 132 -18.15 -23.88 11.19
CA SER A 132 -17.04 -24.77 11.51
C SER A 132 -15.69 -24.19 11.09
N ILE A 133 -15.65 -23.44 9.97
CA ILE A 133 -14.44 -22.73 9.53
C ILE A 133 -14.07 -21.59 10.50
N LEU A 134 -15.04 -20.79 10.93
CA LEU A 134 -14.79 -19.74 11.93
C LEU A 134 -14.37 -20.35 13.29
N ASP A 135 -14.96 -21.48 13.69
CA ASP A 135 -14.57 -22.21 14.89
C ASP A 135 -13.14 -22.77 14.81
N LEU A 136 -12.70 -23.28 13.65
CA LEU A 136 -11.30 -23.68 13.42
C LEU A 136 -10.34 -22.49 13.59
N LEU A 137 -10.74 -21.30 13.12
CA LEU A 137 -9.96 -20.08 13.28
C LEU A 137 -9.97 -19.60 14.75
N ASP A 138 -11.11 -19.60 15.43
CA ASP A 138 -11.22 -19.23 16.85
C ASP A 138 -10.34 -20.16 17.71
N GLN A 139 -10.32 -21.47 17.42
CA GLN A 139 -9.45 -22.44 18.07
C GLN A 139 -7.96 -22.20 17.79
N HIS A 140 -7.62 -21.65 16.62
CA HIS A 140 -6.25 -21.33 16.27
C HIS A 140 -5.68 -20.23 17.18
N ILE A 141 -6.49 -19.21 17.49
CA ILE A 141 -6.08 -18.05 18.30
C ILE A 141 -6.38 -18.17 19.80
N ALA A 142 -6.92 -19.30 20.27
CA ALA A 142 -7.29 -19.47 21.67
C ALA A 142 -6.06 -19.57 22.61
N PRO A 143 -6.04 -18.87 23.76
CA PRO A 143 -4.97 -18.98 24.76
C PRO A 143 -4.95 -20.37 25.43
N PRO A 144 -3.79 -20.87 25.90
CA PRO A 144 -2.49 -20.20 26.06
C PRO A 144 -1.52 -20.32 24.86
N ASN A 145 -1.98 -20.81 23.70
CA ASN A 145 -1.12 -21.22 22.59
C ASN A 145 -0.80 -20.12 21.55
N ASN A 146 -0.95 -18.82 21.85
CA ASN A 146 -1.13 -17.83 20.76
C ASN A 146 0.17 -17.30 20.13
N GLU A 147 1.25 -17.06 20.90
CA GLU A 147 2.39 -16.28 20.35
C GLU A 147 3.32 -17.09 19.43
N ASP A 148 3.50 -18.40 19.71
CA ASP A 148 4.40 -19.28 18.96
C ASP A 148 3.68 -20.21 17.95
N ARG A 149 2.34 -20.24 17.97
CA ARG A 149 1.60 -21.19 17.12
C ARG A 149 1.57 -20.71 15.68
N GLN A 150 2.33 -21.42 14.85
CA GLN A 150 2.33 -21.20 13.41
C GLN A 150 1.03 -21.70 12.78
N ALA A 151 0.55 -20.98 11.78
CA ALA A 151 -0.58 -21.42 10.95
C ALA A 151 -0.15 -22.56 10.02
N THR A 152 -1.07 -23.50 9.80
CA THR A 152 -0.95 -24.52 8.75
C THR A 152 -1.57 -24.00 7.45
N ASP A 153 -1.34 -24.70 6.34
CA ASP A 153 -1.97 -24.38 5.05
C ASP A 153 -3.51 -24.44 5.13
N LEU A 154 -4.06 -25.30 5.99
CA LEU A 154 -5.50 -25.34 6.27
C LEU A 154 -6.00 -24.04 6.89
N ILE A 155 -5.30 -23.53 7.92
CA ILE A 155 -5.65 -22.27 8.59
C ILE A 155 -5.52 -21.07 7.63
N GLU A 156 -4.45 -21.05 6.84
CA GLU A 156 -4.25 -20.05 5.79
C GLU A 156 -5.42 -20.02 4.81
N SER A 157 -5.83 -21.21 4.35
CA SER A 157 -6.92 -21.39 3.40
C SER A 157 -8.27 -20.96 4.02
N CYS A 158 -8.50 -21.22 5.31
CA CYS A 158 -9.67 -20.72 6.05
C CYS A 158 -9.71 -19.18 6.05
N TYR A 159 -8.62 -18.51 6.42
CA TYR A 159 -8.56 -17.04 6.41
C TYR A 159 -8.71 -16.47 5.00
N ARG A 160 -8.13 -17.12 3.99
CA ARG A 160 -8.32 -16.75 2.58
C ARG A 160 -9.78 -16.81 2.19
N LEU A 161 -10.54 -17.80 2.66
CA LEU A 161 -11.96 -17.95 2.34
C LEU A 161 -12.77 -16.84 3.01
N VAL A 162 -12.51 -16.54 4.29
CA VAL A 162 -13.13 -15.42 5.00
C VAL A 162 -12.90 -14.11 4.24
N HIS A 163 -11.67 -13.83 3.82
CA HIS A 163 -11.37 -12.68 2.98
C HIS A 163 -12.16 -12.69 1.65
N GLN A 164 -12.25 -13.82 0.95
CA GLN A 164 -13.02 -13.92 -0.30
C GLN A 164 -14.51 -13.60 -0.09
N LEU A 165 -15.09 -13.96 1.06
CA LEU A 165 -16.47 -13.61 1.40
C LEU A 165 -16.61 -12.11 1.64
N CYS A 166 -15.65 -11.48 2.31
CA CYS A 166 -15.63 -10.03 2.57
C CYS A 166 -15.33 -9.17 1.33
N ALA A 167 -14.64 -9.73 0.33
CA ALA A 167 -14.19 -8.99 -0.85
C ALA A 167 -15.22 -8.94 -2.00
N ARG A 168 -16.18 -9.87 -2.03
CA ARG A 168 -17.12 -10.03 -3.15
C ARG A 168 -18.44 -9.29 -2.89
N PRO A 169 -18.94 -8.48 -3.83
CA PRO A 169 -20.18 -7.72 -3.63
C PRO A 169 -21.40 -8.56 -3.25
N ALA A 170 -21.53 -9.77 -3.83
CA ALA A 170 -22.66 -10.67 -3.56
C ALA A 170 -22.63 -11.29 -2.15
N THR A 171 -21.46 -11.44 -1.53
CA THR A 171 -21.32 -12.12 -0.23
C THR A 171 -20.90 -11.20 0.91
N ALA A 172 -20.28 -10.07 0.60
CA ALA A 172 -19.71 -9.18 1.60
C ALA A 172 -20.74 -8.58 2.56
N PRO A 173 -21.90 -8.04 2.11
CA PRO A 173 -22.86 -7.46 3.05
C PRO A 173 -23.35 -8.43 4.15
N PRO A 174 -23.82 -9.65 3.83
CA PRO A 174 -24.25 -10.59 4.87
C PRO A 174 -23.07 -11.18 5.66
N ALA A 175 -21.91 -11.43 5.03
CA ALA A 175 -20.72 -11.93 5.72
C ALA A 175 -20.20 -10.94 6.78
N LEU A 176 -19.98 -9.69 6.39
CA LEU A 176 -19.45 -8.65 7.28
C LEU A 176 -20.41 -8.38 8.45
N ARG A 177 -21.72 -8.30 8.19
CA ARG A 177 -22.73 -8.18 9.24
C ARG A 177 -22.68 -9.34 10.22
N PHE A 178 -22.57 -10.57 9.74
CA PHE A 178 -22.45 -11.76 10.59
C PHE A 178 -21.17 -11.74 11.42
N LEU A 179 -20.02 -11.41 10.82
CA LEU A 179 -18.73 -11.32 11.51
C LEU A 179 -18.71 -10.21 12.59
N ARG A 180 -19.47 -9.12 12.42
CA ARG A 180 -19.69 -8.12 13.47
C ARG A 180 -20.47 -8.71 14.65
N THR A 181 -21.58 -9.39 14.37
CA THR A 181 -22.43 -10.00 15.40
C THR A 181 -21.76 -11.14 16.15
N ARG A 182 -20.81 -11.84 15.51
CA ARG A 182 -19.99 -12.89 16.12
C ARG A 182 -18.80 -12.30 16.88
N GLU A 183 -19.11 -11.50 17.90
CA GLU A 183 -18.14 -10.88 18.83
C GLU A 183 -17.01 -10.12 18.09
N HIS A 184 -17.36 -9.32 17.07
CA HIS A 184 -16.41 -8.57 16.25
C HIS A 184 -15.21 -9.42 15.78
N PHE A 185 -15.51 -10.56 15.15
CA PHE A 185 -14.55 -11.60 14.75
C PHE A 185 -13.27 -11.02 14.14
N LEU A 186 -13.38 -10.16 13.12
CA LEU A 186 -12.22 -9.59 12.44
C LEU A 186 -11.30 -8.78 13.38
N CYS A 187 -11.88 -8.02 14.32
CA CYS A 187 -11.11 -7.23 15.29
C CYS A 187 -10.33 -8.13 16.25
N ARG A 188 -10.96 -9.19 16.78
CA ARG A 188 -10.29 -10.15 17.67
C ARG A 188 -9.14 -10.86 16.96
N HIS A 189 -9.40 -11.34 15.74
CA HIS A 189 -8.40 -12.04 14.95
C HIS A 189 -7.25 -11.11 14.51
N LEU A 190 -7.54 -9.85 14.22
CA LEU A 190 -6.52 -8.83 13.99
C LEU A 190 -5.63 -8.66 15.22
N GLN A 191 -6.22 -8.58 16.42
CA GLN A 191 -5.50 -8.37 17.68
C GLN A 191 -4.71 -9.57 18.20
N ALA A 192 -5.00 -10.79 17.73
CA ALA A 192 -4.22 -11.97 18.09
C ALA A 192 -2.72 -11.76 17.73
N THR A 193 -1.86 -11.78 18.75
CA THR A 193 -0.42 -11.51 18.61
C THR A 193 0.29 -12.70 17.97
N VAL A 194 1.17 -12.40 17.02
CA VAL A 194 2.02 -13.39 16.34
C VAL A 194 3.40 -12.79 16.20
N ASN A 195 4.45 -13.57 16.51
CA ASN A 195 5.81 -13.16 16.21
C ASN A 195 6.06 -13.22 14.69
N LEU A 196 6.09 -12.06 14.03
CA LEU A 196 6.25 -11.94 12.59
C LEU A 196 7.70 -12.15 12.12
N GLU A 197 8.70 -12.01 13.01
CA GLU A 197 10.11 -12.13 12.65
C GLU A 197 10.45 -13.56 12.22
N ASN A 198 9.84 -14.54 12.89
CA ASN A 198 10.06 -15.97 12.66
C ASN A 198 8.83 -16.68 12.07
N ALA A 199 7.86 -15.91 11.55
CA ALA A 199 6.61 -16.47 11.03
C ALA A 199 6.85 -17.30 9.76
N THR A 200 6.20 -18.47 9.68
CA THR A 200 6.17 -19.27 8.45
C THR A 200 5.40 -18.54 7.34
N PRO A 201 5.62 -18.90 6.05
CA PRO A 201 4.84 -18.33 4.95
C PRO A 201 3.31 -18.50 5.13
N ALA A 202 2.85 -19.63 5.68
CA ALA A 202 1.44 -19.87 5.96
C ALA A 202 0.91 -18.91 7.03
N THR A 203 1.68 -18.65 8.09
CA THR A 203 1.35 -17.67 9.13
C THR A 203 1.29 -16.25 8.58
N LEU A 204 2.32 -15.81 7.85
CA LEU A 204 2.33 -14.49 7.21
C LEU A 204 1.16 -14.33 6.24
N SER A 205 0.86 -15.34 5.42
CA SER A 205 -0.28 -15.32 4.50
C SER A 205 -1.62 -15.25 5.24
N SER A 206 -1.79 -16.04 6.30
CA SER A 206 -2.98 -16.01 7.18
C SER A 206 -3.24 -14.60 7.72
N ARG A 207 -2.19 -13.95 8.26
CA ARG A 207 -2.27 -12.57 8.75
C ARG A 207 -2.58 -11.57 7.63
N SER A 208 -2.02 -11.78 6.44
CA SER A 208 -2.31 -10.95 5.26
C SER A 208 -3.80 -10.97 4.91
N TRP A 209 -4.43 -12.15 4.92
CA TRP A 209 -5.85 -12.28 4.62
C TRP A 209 -6.75 -11.63 5.66
N VAL A 210 -6.39 -11.70 6.96
CA VAL A 210 -7.10 -10.96 8.02
C VAL A 210 -7.00 -9.46 7.79
N LEU A 211 -5.81 -8.94 7.48
CA LEU A 211 -5.62 -7.51 7.19
C LEU A 211 -6.48 -7.05 6.02
N ARG A 212 -6.55 -7.83 4.94
CA ARG A 212 -7.43 -7.51 3.79
C ARG A 212 -8.91 -7.59 4.14
N ALA A 213 -9.33 -8.59 4.91
CA ALA A 213 -10.72 -8.68 5.36
C ALA A 213 -11.11 -7.47 6.23
N CYS A 214 -10.21 -7.01 7.11
CA CYS A 214 -10.38 -5.77 7.87
C CYS A 214 -10.43 -4.53 6.97
N ALA A 215 -9.68 -4.49 5.87
CA ALA A 215 -9.72 -3.37 4.93
C ALA A 215 -11.08 -3.28 4.22
N HIS A 216 -11.66 -4.42 3.83
CA HIS A 216 -13.02 -4.48 3.31
C HIS A 216 -14.06 -4.08 4.36
N GLU A 217 -13.87 -4.50 5.61
CA GLU A 217 -14.72 -4.08 6.73
C GLU A 217 -14.65 -2.57 6.95
N ALA A 218 -13.46 -1.96 6.94
CA ALA A 218 -13.29 -0.51 7.06
C ALA A 218 -14.05 0.24 5.96
N GLY A 219 -13.93 -0.22 4.70
CA GLY A 219 -14.67 0.36 3.58
C GLY A 219 -16.19 0.22 3.71
N ALA A 220 -16.68 -0.94 4.16
CA ALA A 220 -18.12 -1.17 4.37
C ALA A 220 -18.67 -0.43 5.60
N ALA A 221 -17.85 -0.26 6.64
CA ALA A 221 -18.19 0.44 7.88
C ALA A 221 -18.04 1.96 7.77
N ALA A 222 -17.63 2.52 6.63
CA ALA A 222 -17.51 3.97 6.43
C ALA A 222 -18.83 4.74 6.74
N ARG A 223 -19.98 4.06 6.65
CA ARG A 223 -21.31 4.61 7.01
C ARG A 223 -21.84 4.11 8.36
N ASP A 224 -21.16 3.15 8.99
CA ASP A 224 -21.50 2.56 10.29
C ASP A 224 -20.44 2.95 11.32
N HIS A 225 -20.67 4.10 11.96
CA HIS A 225 -19.71 4.70 12.90
C HIS A 225 -19.34 3.75 14.05
N SER A 226 -20.25 2.88 14.48
CA SER A 226 -20.02 1.94 15.58
C SER A 226 -19.04 0.82 15.19
N ALA A 227 -19.22 0.25 14.00
CA ALA A 227 -18.34 -0.78 13.46
C ALA A 227 -16.96 -0.19 13.17
N LEU A 228 -16.91 0.99 12.55
CA LEU A 228 -15.65 1.67 12.24
C LEU A 228 -14.88 2.07 13.50
N ALA A 229 -15.57 2.61 14.53
CA ALA A 229 -14.95 2.93 15.81
C ALA A 229 -14.37 1.68 16.51
N THR A 230 -15.02 0.53 16.37
CA THR A 230 -14.53 -0.73 16.94
C THR A 230 -13.28 -1.22 16.23
N LEU A 231 -13.24 -1.14 14.90
CA LEU A 231 -12.07 -1.47 14.11
C LEU A 231 -10.89 -0.51 14.38
N LEU A 232 -11.15 0.81 14.45
CA LEU A 232 -10.13 1.82 14.77
C LEU A 232 -9.54 1.63 16.18
N ARG A 233 -10.37 1.29 17.17
CA ARG A 233 -9.88 0.91 18.50
C ARG A 233 -9.01 -0.34 18.43
N ALA A 234 -9.41 -1.34 17.64
CA ALA A 234 -8.63 -2.56 17.50
C ALA A 234 -7.25 -2.32 16.86
N THR A 235 -7.11 -1.32 15.99
CA THR A 235 -5.85 -0.97 15.32
C THR A 235 -4.96 -0.05 16.14
N HIS A 236 -5.52 0.86 16.96
CA HIS A 236 -4.77 1.89 17.67
C HIS A 236 -4.56 1.60 19.16
N GLN A 237 -5.53 0.99 19.83
CA GLN A 237 -5.54 0.74 21.27
C GLN A 237 -5.95 -0.72 21.55
N PRO A 238 -5.07 -1.71 21.34
CA PRO A 238 -5.42 -3.09 21.62
C PRO A 238 -5.75 -3.27 23.11
N HIS A 239 -6.90 -3.87 23.39
CA HIS A 239 -7.33 -4.21 24.75
C HIS A 239 -6.31 -5.20 25.35
N GLN A 240 -5.98 -5.05 26.64
CA GLN A 240 -4.97 -5.88 27.31
C GLN A 240 -5.32 -7.38 27.39
N ASP A 241 -6.59 -7.77 27.19
CA ASP A 241 -7.02 -9.16 27.07
C ASP A 241 -8.29 -9.25 26.21
N PRO A 242 -8.28 -10.00 25.09
CA PRO A 242 -9.53 -10.35 24.41
C PRO A 242 -10.34 -11.28 25.33
N PRO A 243 -11.67 -11.12 25.46
CA PRO A 243 -12.49 -12.09 26.17
C PRO A 243 -12.28 -13.48 25.55
N PRO A 244 -12.19 -14.55 26.37
CA PRO A 244 -11.92 -15.89 25.85
C PRO A 244 -12.99 -16.27 24.81
N PRO A 245 -12.60 -16.83 23.66
CA PRO A 245 -13.56 -17.19 22.62
C PRO A 245 -14.59 -18.16 23.20
N ARG A 246 -15.86 -17.75 23.21
CA ARG A 246 -16.96 -18.65 23.57
C ARG A 246 -17.24 -19.54 22.37
N THR A 247 -16.45 -20.60 22.20
CA THR A 247 -16.62 -21.56 21.10
C THR A 247 -18.06 -22.11 21.09
N SER A 248 -18.64 -22.29 19.90
CA SER A 248 -19.94 -22.93 19.69
C SER A 248 -20.02 -24.29 20.40
N ARG A 249 -18.89 -25.01 20.43
CA ARG A 249 -18.68 -26.31 21.08
C ARG A 249 -19.07 -26.29 22.57
N THR A 250 -18.86 -25.17 23.27
CA THR A 250 -19.25 -25.01 24.70
C THR A 250 -20.74 -24.73 24.87
N ARG A 251 -21.39 -24.00 23.94
CA ARG A 251 -22.85 -23.75 24.00
C ARG A 251 -23.65 -25.03 23.74
N TYR A 252 -23.24 -25.83 22.76
CA TYR A 252 -23.95 -27.07 22.38
C TYR A 252 -23.75 -28.22 23.37
N ARG A 253 -22.54 -28.40 23.94
CA ARG A 253 -22.34 -29.38 25.01
C ARG A 253 -23.17 -29.07 26.25
N VAL A 254 -23.26 -27.79 26.65
CA VAL A 254 -24.06 -27.37 27.82
C VAL A 254 -25.56 -27.53 27.57
N LEU A 255 -26.05 -27.28 26.36
CA LEU A 255 -27.46 -27.51 25.99
C LEU A 255 -27.82 -29.00 25.90
N CYS A 256 -26.91 -29.87 25.44
CA CYS A 256 -27.14 -31.32 25.44
C CYS A 256 -27.00 -31.95 26.83
N ASP A 257 -26.05 -31.52 27.67
CA ASP A 257 -25.90 -32.00 29.06
C ASP A 257 -27.02 -31.52 29.99
N SER A 258 -27.67 -30.40 29.66
CA SER A 258 -28.84 -29.91 30.42
C SER A 258 -30.13 -30.66 30.09
N MET A 259 -30.16 -31.51 29.06
CA MET A 259 -31.29 -32.40 28.76
C MET A 259 -31.21 -33.78 29.44
N THR A 260 -30.13 -34.07 30.20
CA THR A 260 -29.90 -35.40 30.81
C THR A 260 -29.67 -35.40 32.33
N ARG A 261 -29.90 -34.27 33.04
CA ARG A 261 -29.81 -34.24 34.51
C ARG A 261 -31.13 -33.86 35.20
N PRO A 262 -31.57 -34.61 36.23
CA PRO A 262 -32.73 -34.21 37.03
C PRO A 262 -32.43 -32.95 37.83
N ARG A 263 -33.38 -32.01 37.78
CA ARG A 263 -33.35 -30.72 38.49
C ARG A 263 -33.46 -30.93 40.01
N HIS A 264 -32.36 -30.82 40.75
CA HIS A 264 -32.37 -30.42 42.18
C HIS A 264 -31.02 -29.88 42.63
N ALA A 265 -30.88 -28.55 42.72
CA ALA A 265 -30.11 -27.81 43.74
C ALA A 265 -30.29 -26.28 43.51
N PRO A 266 -30.45 -25.46 44.57
CA PRO A 266 -30.61 -24.01 44.41
C PRO A 266 -29.28 -23.35 44.06
N ALA A 267 -29.34 -22.39 43.14
CA ALA A 267 -28.18 -21.61 42.68
C ALA A 267 -27.66 -20.69 43.80
N ALA A 268 -26.38 -20.78 44.11
CA ALA A 268 -25.67 -19.80 44.94
C ALA A 268 -25.48 -18.48 44.15
N PRO A 269 -25.59 -17.31 44.80
CA PRO A 269 -25.40 -16.02 44.13
C PRO A 269 -23.95 -15.88 43.67
N GLY A 270 -23.75 -15.58 42.38
CA GLY A 270 -22.44 -15.31 41.79
C GLY A 270 -21.80 -14.04 42.37
N PRO A 271 -20.46 -13.95 42.38
CA PRO A 271 -19.76 -12.78 42.90
C PRO A 271 -20.02 -11.56 41.99
N ALA A 272 -20.27 -10.41 42.62
CA ALA A 272 -20.44 -9.12 41.98
C ALA A 272 -19.17 -8.74 41.16
N PRO A 273 -19.32 -7.94 40.08
CA PRO A 273 -18.18 -7.53 39.27
C PRO A 273 -17.20 -6.70 40.10
N ALA A 274 -15.96 -7.19 40.21
CA ALA A 274 -14.88 -6.47 40.84
C ALA A 274 -14.59 -5.20 40.04
N THR A 275 -14.84 -4.05 40.67
CA THR A 275 -14.44 -2.72 40.21
C THR A 275 -12.91 -2.70 40.13
N LEU A 276 -12.34 -2.97 38.95
CA LEU A 276 -10.91 -2.88 38.72
C LEU A 276 -10.50 -1.40 38.79
N LEU A 277 -9.71 -1.09 39.83
CA LEU A 277 -8.92 0.14 39.93
C LEU A 277 -8.12 0.31 38.64
N ARG A 278 -8.48 1.33 37.87
CA ARG A 278 -7.80 1.76 36.65
C ARG A 278 -6.35 2.12 37.02
N ALA A 279 -5.40 1.25 36.70
CA ALA A 279 -3.99 1.59 36.76
C ALA A 279 -3.78 2.85 35.90
N THR A 280 -3.40 3.95 36.54
CA THR A 280 -3.04 5.20 35.87
C THR A 280 -1.74 4.99 35.12
N HIS A 281 -1.82 4.48 33.88
CA HIS A 281 -0.69 4.44 32.97
C HIS A 281 -0.42 5.84 32.42
N GLN A 282 0.86 6.20 32.32
CA GLN A 282 1.30 7.46 31.71
C GLN A 282 0.83 7.53 30.24
N PRO A 283 0.17 8.63 29.80
CA PRO A 283 -0.37 8.76 28.45
C PRO A 283 0.70 8.83 27.32
N GLN A 284 1.99 8.90 27.65
CA GLN A 284 3.06 9.12 26.66
C GLN A 284 3.48 7.88 25.85
N GLN A 285 3.04 6.65 26.19
CA GLN A 285 3.48 5.40 25.52
C GLN A 285 2.34 4.60 24.85
N GLU A 286 1.11 5.13 24.79
CA GLU A 286 -0.02 4.38 24.19
C GLU A 286 0.17 4.03 22.71
N TRP A 287 0.92 4.85 21.97
CA TRP A 287 1.20 4.68 20.53
C TRP A 287 2.15 3.51 20.23
N GLU A 288 2.95 3.03 21.19
CA GLU A 288 3.81 1.84 21.04
C GLU A 288 2.98 0.56 20.91
N ARG A 289 1.75 0.58 21.42
CA ARG A 289 0.81 -0.56 21.34
C ARG A 289 0.03 -0.56 20.03
N CYS A 290 0.14 0.48 19.19
CA CYS A 290 -0.56 0.57 17.92
C CYS A 290 -0.24 -0.65 17.04
N LEU A 291 -1.28 -1.40 16.68
CA LEU A 291 -1.16 -2.66 15.96
C LEU A 291 -0.64 -2.44 14.54
N LEU A 292 -1.04 -1.34 13.89
CA LEU A 292 -0.53 -1.00 12.55
C LEU A 292 0.98 -0.82 12.56
N ARG A 293 1.53 -0.17 13.59
CA ARG A 293 2.98 0.02 13.74
C ARG A 293 3.69 -1.30 14.03
N ARG A 294 3.19 -2.08 15.00
CA ARG A 294 3.75 -3.39 15.36
C ARG A 294 3.75 -4.38 14.18
N ALA A 295 2.67 -4.38 13.40
CA ALA A 295 2.53 -5.20 12.19
C ALA A 295 3.58 -4.86 11.13
N LEU A 296 3.94 -3.58 10.99
CA LEU A 296 5.01 -3.13 10.10
C LEU A 296 6.40 -3.48 10.65
N LEU A 297 6.65 -3.14 11.92
CA LEU A 297 7.97 -3.28 12.54
C LEU A 297 8.40 -4.74 12.67
N GLY A 298 7.46 -5.66 12.93
CA GLY A 298 7.74 -7.10 13.03
C GLY A 298 7.99 -7.79 11.69
N LEU A 299 7.72 -7.15 10.54
CA LEU A 299 7.87 -7.78 9.23
C LEU A 299 9.35 -7.84 8.81
N PRO A 300 9.91 -9.01 8.50
CA PRO A 300 11.21 -9.11 7.82
C PRO A 300 11.07 -8.68 6.35
N VAL A 301 11.49 -7.45 6.05
CA VAL A 301 11.29 -6.82 4.72
C VAL A 301 12.30 -7.24 3.66
N VAL A 302 13.47 -7.75 4.05
CA VAL A 302 14.52 -8.22 3.14
C VAL A 302 14.53 -9.75 3.12
N VAL A 303 14.47 -10.32 1.91
CA VAL A 303 14.60 -11.77 1.69
C VAL A 303 15.85 -12.01 0.87
N ALA A 304 16.89 -12.54 1.52
CA ALA A 304 18.15 -12.84 0.85
C ALA A 304 17.96 -13.89 -0.26
N PRO A 305 18.66 -13.75 -1.40
CA PRO A 305 18.63 -14.77 -2.46
C PRO A 305 19.21 -16.10 -1.97
N ALA A 306 18.87 -17.19 -2.66
CA ALA A 306 19.48 -18.49 -2.40
C ALA A 306 20.96 -18.45 -2.83
N PRO A 307 21.91 -18.86 -1.96
CA PRO A 307 23.32 -18.90 -2.33
C PRO A 307 23.54 -19.93 -3.43
N GLU A 308 24.17 -19.54 -4.53
CA GLU A 308 24.44 -20.45 -5.63
C GLU A 308 25.59 -21.41 -5.28
N PRO A 309 25.39 -22.73 -5.37
CA PRO A 309 26.46 -23.69 -5.18
C PRO A 309 27.56 -23.55 -6.23
N ARG A 310 28.75 -24.01 -5.90
CA ARG A 310 29.80 -24.22 -6.91
C ARG A 310 29.46 -25.45 -7.74
N TRP A 311 29.40 -25.29 -9.05
CA TRP A 311 29.17 -26.36 -10.02
C TRP A 311 30.50 -26.95 -10.47
N GLU A 312 30.58 -28.28 -10.52
CA GLU A 312 31.76 -29.06 -10.90
C GLU A 312 31.66 -29.57 -12.34
N LEU A 313 30.47 -29.95 -12.80
CA LEU A 313 30.25 -30.46 -14.17
C LEU A 313 29.33 -29.55 -15.00
N PHE A 314 28.51 -28.70 -14.36
CA PHE A 314 27.66 -27.73 -15.07
C PHE A 314 28.33 -26.36 -15.25
N HIS A 315 28.17 -25.77 -16.44
CA HIS A 315 28.50 -24.36 -16.66
C HIS A 315 27.42 -23.45 -16.06
N ALA A 316 27.79 -22.60 -15.10
CA ALA A 316 26.85 -21.77 -14.35
C ALA A 316 25.92 -20.92 -15.23
N THR A 317 26.44 -20.28 -16.27
CA THR A 317 25.65 -19.41 -17.17
C THR A 317 24.60 -20.19 -17.97
N GLN A 318 24.99 -21.33 -18.54
CA GLN A 318 24.07 -22.20 -19.29
C GLN A 318 23.02 -22.83 -18.38
N LEU A 319 23.42 -23.25 -17.17
CA LEU A 319 22.49 -23.79 -16.18
C LEU A 319 21.45 -22.74 -15.79
N ARG A 320 21.86 -21.50 -15.47
CA ARG A 320 20.92 -20.42 -15.16
C ARG A 320 19.93 -20.16 -16.31
N ALA A 321 20.40 -20.20 -17.55
CA ALA A 321 19.53 -20.05 -18.73
C ALA A 321 18.51 -21.20 -18.85
N ALA A 322 18.93 -22.44 -18.65
CA ALA A 322 18.03 -23.61 -18.66
C ALA A 322 17.01 -23.57 -17.51
N LEU A 323 17.43 -23.14 -16.32
CA LEU A 323 16.52 -22.95 -15.18
C LEU A 323 15.48 -21.86 -15.45
N ALA A 324 15.87 -20.75 -16.09
CA ALA A 324 14.95 -19.67 -16.47
C ALA A 324 13.86 -20.13 -17.46
N GLN A 325 14.18 -21.06 -18.37
CA GLN A 325 13.19 -21.67 -19.29
C GLN A 325 12.15 -22.53 -18.55
N CYS A 326 12.45 -22.95 -17.32
CA CYS A 326 11.55 -23.74 -16.48
C CYS A 326 10.66 -22.88 -15.56
N ASP A 327 10.73 -21.55 -15.63
CA ASP A 327 9.88 -20.67 -14.84
C ASP A 327 8.39 -20.82 -15.21
N VAL A 328 7.55 -20.80 -14.19
CA VAL A 328 6.08 -20.83 -14.27
C VAL A 328 5.55 -19.65 -13.46
N THR A 329 4.61 -18.90 -14.04
CA THR A 329 3.94 -17.80 -13.34
C THR A 329 3.10 -18.32 -12.17
N THR A 330 3.07 -17.57 -11.08
CA THR A 330 2.23 -17.86 -9.91
C THR A 330 1.04 -16.89 -9.87
N GLY A 331 -0.07 -17.31 -9.25
CA GLY A 331 -1.28 -16.46 -9.11
C GLY A 331 -1.07 -15.19 -8.28
N MET A 332 0.05 -15.08 -7.55
CA MET A 332 0.43 -13.93 -6.72
C MET A 332 1.41 -12.97 -7.43
N GLY A 333 1.55 -13.05 -8.76
CA GLY A 333 2.37 -12.12 -9.54
C GLY A 333 3.88 -12.41 -9.55
N GLY A 334 4.31 -13.62 -9.14
CA GLY A 334 5.71 -14.05 -9.12
C GLY A 334 6.01 -15.20 -10.10
N LYS A 335 7.24 -15.72 -10.05
CA LYS A 335 7.69 -16.90 -10.82
C LYS A 335 8.22 -17.98 -9.90
N ARG A 336 7.91 -19.24 -10.20
CA ARG A 336 8.51 -20.43 -9.58
C ARG A 336 9.14 -21.30 -10.66
N ILE A 337 10.28 -21.90 -10.37
CA ILE A 337 10.94 -22.84 -11.26
C ILE A 337 10.24 -24.19 -11.12
N SER A 338 9.76 -24.78 -12.22
CA SER A 338 9.18 -26.12 -12.16
C SER A 338 10.26 -27.18 -11.96
N VAL A 339 10.37 -27.70 -10.73
CA VAL A 339 11.32 -28.77 -10.36
C VAL A 339 11.17 -29.98 -11.28
N SER A 340 9.94 -30.37 -11.61
CA SER A 340 9.67 -31.49 -12.52
C SER A 340 10.17 -31.23 -13.95
N ARG A 341 10.04 -30.00 -14.46
CA ARG A 341 10.59 -29.64 -15.79
C ARG A 341 12.11 -29.62 -15.77
N VAL A 342 12.73 -29.10 -14.72
CA VAL A 342 14.19 -29.11 -14.55
C VAL A 342 14.72 -30.54 -14.53
N HIS A 343 14.13 -31.41 -13.69
CA HIS A 343 14.54 -32.81 -13.62
C HIS A 343 14.38 -33.52 -14.97
N ALA A 344 13.25 -33.33 -15.66
CA ALA A 344 13.03 -33.93 -16.98
C ALA A 344 14.04 -33.44 -18.02
N LEU A 345 14.38 -32.14 -18.01
CA LEU A 345 15.38 -31.56 -18.90
C LEU A 345 16.76 -32.16 -18.63
N LEU A 346 17.23 -32.15 -17.38
CA LEU A 346 18.56 -32.66 -17.02
C LEU A 346 18.69 -34.17 -17.23
N ALA A 347 17.64 -34.93 -16.91
CA ALA A 347 17.61 -36.37 -17.17
C ALA A 347 17.69 -36.69 -18.67
N ARG A 348 17.02 -35.89 -19.51
CA ARG A 348 17.11 -36.04 -20.97
C ARG A 348 18.52 -35.77 -21.49
N GLU A 349 19.16 -34.69 -21.02
CA GLU A 349 20.54 -34.38 -21.41
C GLU A 349 21.52 -35.47 -20.93
N LEU A 350 21.34 -36.01 -19.73
CA LEU A 350 22.15 -37.14 -19.23
C LEU A 350 22.00 -38.39 -20.10
N LEU A 351 20.79 -38.70 -20.57
CA LEU A 351 20.57 -39.83 -21.48
C LEU A 351 21.19 -39.63 -22.87
N ALA A 352 21.29 -38.38 -23.33
CA ALA A 352 21.93 -38.04 -24.60
C ALA A 352 23.47 -38.10 -24.53
N LEU A 353 24.07 -38.04 -23.34
CA LEU A 353 25.51 -38.17 -23.14
C LEU A 353 25.97 -39.61 -23.29
N HIS A 354 26.96 -39.84 -24.17
CA HIS A 354 27.70 -41.11 -24.25
C HIS A 354 28.72 -41.24 -23.12
N ALA A 355 28.25 -41.16 -21.87
CA ALA A 355 29.07 -41.19 -20.66
C ALA A 355 29.22 -42.61 -20.08
N THR A 356 30.36 -42.91 -19.46
CA THR A 356 30.59 -44.16 -18.72
C THR A 356 29.68 -44.26 -17.48
N PRO A 357 29.41 -45.46 -16.95
CA PRO A 357 28.57 -45.63 -15.76
C PRO A 357 29.04 -44.80 -14.55
N ALA A 358 30.35 -44.72 -14.32
CA ALA A 358 30.91 -43.91 -13.24
C ALA A 358 30.65 -42.40 -13.43
N MET A 359 30.81 -41.89 -14.65
CA MET A 359 30.51 -40.49 -14.98
C MET A 359 29.01 -40.19 -14.86
N ARG A 360 28.12 -41.12 -15.23
CA ARG A 360 26.68 -40.95 -15.04
C ARG A 360 26.29 -40.83 -13.57
N THR A 361 26.96 -41.56 -12.67
CA THR A 361 26.74 -41.43 -11.23
C THR A 361 27.13 -40.03 -10.74
N LEU A 362 28.28 -39.51 -11.16
CA LEU A 362 28.72 -38.16 -10.79
C LEU A 362 27.76 -37.07 -11.29
N VAL A 363 27.34 -37.16 -12.56
CA VAL A 363 26.36 -36.20 -13.12
C VAL A 363 25.02 -36.31 -12.40
N SER A 364 24.57 -37.52 -12.04
CA SER A 364 23.32 -37.71 -11.29
C SER A 364 23.37 -37.08 -9.89
N MET A 365 24.52 -37.16 -9.21
CA MET A 365 24.73 -36.49 -7.92
C MET A 365 24.67 -34.97 -8.07
N GLU A 366 25.28 -34.41 -9.12
CA GLU A 366 25.21 -32.97 -9.36
C GLU A 366 23.83 -32.51 -9.81
N ILE A 367 23.08 -33.32 -10.58
CA ILE A 367 21.67 -33.05 -10.88
C ILE A 367 20.86 -32.94 -9.60
N GLN A 368 21.07 -33.83 -8.62
CA GLN A 368 20.39 -33.72 -7.33
C GLN A 368 20.74 -32.41 -6.62
N LYS A 369 22.01 -32.01 -6.61
CA LYS A 369 22.46 -30.70 -6.08
C LYS A 369 21.78 -29.52 -6.79
N VAL A 370 21.55 -29.60 -8.11
CA VAL A 370 20.77 -28.61 -8.85
C VAL A 370 19.31 -28.59 -8.39
N LEU A 371 18.67 -29.74 -8.19
CA LEU A 371 17.29 -29.80 -7.70
C LEU A 371 17.15 -29.21 -6.29
N ASP A 372 18.10 -29.49 -5.41
CA ASP A 372 18.16 -28.93 -4.06
C ASP A 372 18.32 -27.40 -4.10
N TYR A 373 19.19 -26.90 -4.98
CA TYR A 373 19.32 -25.45 -5.21
C TYR A 373 18.01 -24.83 -5.74
N VAL A 374 17.36 -25.46 -6.72
CA VAL A 374 16.11 -24.96 -7.32
C VAL A 374 14.96 -24.95 -6.31
N THR A 375 14.87 -25.96 -5.44
CA THR A 375 13.86 -25.98 -4.37
C THR A 375 14.10 -24.87 -3.35
N GLU A 376 15.35 -24.59 -2.98
CA GLU A 376 15.70 -23.46 -2.12
C GLU A 376 15.42 -22.11 -2.78
N VAL A 377 15.73 -21.93 -4.07
CA VAL A 377 15.36 -20.73 -4.85
C VAL A 377 13.85 -20.50 -4.81
N ASN A 378 13.06 -21.56 -5.04
CA ASN A 378 11.61 -21.49 -4.96
C ASN A 378 11.11 -21.12 -3.55
N ARG A 379 11.73 -21.66 -2.50
CA ARG A 379 11.41 -21.32 -1.11
C ARG A 379 11.65 -19.84 -0.83
N ARG A 380 12.80 -19.29 -1.26
CA ARG A 380 13.11 -17.85 -1.12
C ARG A 380 12.15 -16.97 -1.92
N ARG A 381 11.83 -17.33 -3.17
CA ARG A 381 10.86 -16.60 -4.01
C ARG A 381 9.46 -16.63 -3.41
N ASN A 382 9.03 -17.76 -2.83
CA ASN A 382 7.74 -17.87 -2.15
C ASN A 382 7.68 -16.99 -0.90
N LEU A 383 8.75 -16.99 -0.08
CA LEU A 383 8.85 -16.11 1.08
C LEU A 383 8.80 -14.64 0.66
N ALA A 384 9.58 -14.24 -0.33
CA ALA A 384 9.56 -12.90 -0.95
C ALA A 384 8.15 -12.46 -1.41
N ALA A 385 7.44 -13.33 -2.12
CA ALA A 385 6.07 -13.05 -2.56
C ALA A 385 5.10 -12.93 -1.37
N THR A 386 5.27 -13.76 -0.33
CA THR A 386 4.44 -13.73 0.88
C THR A 386 4.67 -12.46 1.70
N VAL A 387 5.94 -12.04 1.88
CA VAL A 387 6.29 -10.77 2.53
C VAL A 387 5.70 -9.58 1.77
N THR A 388 5.79 -9.59 0.43
CA THR A 388 5.18 -8.56 -0.41
C THR A 388 3.65 -8.54 -0.26
N HIS A 389 3.01 -9.72 -0.23
CA HIS A 389 1.57 -9.85 -0.03
C HIS A 389 1.13 -9.34 1.34
N TYR A 390 1.89 -9.62 2.39
CA TYR A 390 1.65 -9.10 3.73
C TYR A 390 1.73 -7.57 3.74
N TYR A 391 2.82 -7.02 3.19
CA TYR A 391 2.99 -5.58 3.11
C TYR A 391 1.86 -4.89 2.34
N ASP A 392 1.46 -5.43 1.18
CA ASP A 392 0.32 -4.93 0.40
C ASP A 392 -0.98 -4.95 1.20
N SER A 393 -1.19 -5.99 2.02
CA SER A 393 -2.37 -6.15 2.87
C SER A 393 -2.39 -5.16 4.03
N TRP A 394 -1.24 -4.98 4.70
CA TRP A 394 -1.05 -3.95 5.73
C TRP A 394 -1.24 -2.55 5.16
N ARG A 395 -0.67 -2.28 3.99
CA ARG A 395 -0.84 -1.01 3.28
C ARG A 395 -2.31 -0.73 3.05
N GLN A 396 -3.04 -1.64 2.40
CA GLN A 396 -4.46 -1.44 2.07
C GLN A 396 -5.31 -1.10 3.30
N LEU A 397 -5.13 -1.83 4.41
CA LEU A 397 -5.84 -1.52 5.65
C LEU A 397 -5.49 -0.12 6.16
N THR A 398 -4.20 0.21 6.22
CA THR A 398 -3.71 1.50 6.73
C THR A 398 -4.25 2.66 5.89
N GLU A 399 -4.14 2.55 4.56
CA GLU A 399 -4.59 3.57 3.60
C GLU A 399 -6.12 3.78 3.69
N ILE A 400 -6.90 2.69 3.68
CA ILE A 400 -8.36 2.79 3.76
C ILE A 400 -8.79 3.42 5.08
N LEU A 401 -8.19 3.03 6.21
CA LEU A 401 -8.53 3.61 7.51
C LEU A 401 -8.32 5.13 7.54
N PHE A 402 -7.20 5.64 7.02
CA PHE A 402 -6.98 7.09 6.97
C PHE A 402 -7.88 7.80 5.96
N CYS A 403 -8.35 7.11 4.91
CA CYS A 403 -9.31 7.65 3.95
C CYS A 403 -10.74 7.71 4.49
N VAL A 404 -11.19 6.72 5.28
CA VAL A 404 -12.60 6.61 5.71
C VAL A 404 -12.85 7.09 7.14
N ALA A 405 -11.82 7.21 7.99
CA ALA A 405 -11.99 7.66 9.37
C ALA A 405 -12.44 9.13 9.44
N PRO A 406 -13.65 9.43 9.96
CA PRO A 406 -14.10 10.79 10.18
C PRO A 406 -13.37 11.43 11.37
N ASN A 407 -13.33 12.77 11.40
CA ASN A 407 -12.66 13.53 12.45
C ASN A 407 -13.26 13.29 13.86
N ASP A 408 -14.51 12.87 13.95
CA ASP A 408 -15.17 12.56 15.24
C ASP A 408 -14.65 11.26 15.87
N LEU A 409 -14.16 10.32 15.05
CA LEU A 409 -13.60 9.04 15.51
C LEU A 409 -12.09 9.07 15.62
N LEU A 410 -11.43 9.83 14.75
CA LEU A 410 -10.00 10.06 14.77
C LEU A 410 -9.74 11.53 14.48
N ASP A 411 -9.57 12.32 15.53
CA ASP A 411 -9.38 13.75 15.43
C ASP A 411 -8.12 14.11 14.63
N VAL A 412 -8.09 15.35 14.14
CA VAL A 412 -7.03 15.82 13.24
C VAL A 412 -5.65 15.69 13.90
N GLU A 413 -5.56 15.88 15.22
CA GLU A 413 -4.32 15.78 15.98
C GLU A 413 -3.84 14.33 16.18
N ALA A 414 -4.70 13.40 16.60
CA ALA A 414 -4.32 11.98 16.68
C ALA A 414 -3.98 11.42 15.30
N LYS A 415 -4.71 11.83 14.24
CA LYS A 415 -4.43 11.45 12.86
C LYS A 415 -3.03 11.88 12.43
N LYS A 416 -2.64 13.15 12.67
CA LYS A 416 -1.27 13.65 12.39
C LYS A 416 -0.22 12.83 13.12
N ASN A 417 -0.39 12.60 14.43
CA ASN A 417 0.59 11.87 15.24
C ASN A 417 0.77 10.42 14.77
N LEU A 418 -0.33 9.72 14.46
CA LEU A 418 -0.26 8.36 13.91
C LEU A 418 0.42 8.33 12.54
N ILE A 419 0.10 9.26 11.65
CA ILE A 419 0.72 9.35 10.32
C ILE A 419 2.23 9.59 10.45
N LEU A 420 2.65 10.55 11.28
CA LEU A 420 4.07 10.86 11.51
C LEU A 420 4.83 9.64 12.05
N ASN A 421 4.27 8.94 13.04
CA ASN A 421 4.88 7.74 13.62
C ASN A 421 4.99 6.60 12.60
N ILE A 422 3.94 6.35 11.80
CA ILE A 422 3.96 5.31 10.77
C ILE A 422 4.96 5.67 9.66
N LEU A 423 5.02 6.94 9.24
CA LEU A 423 5.99 7.41 8.25
C LEU A 423 7.43 7.19 8.74
N GLN A 424 7.71 7.56 9.99
CA GLN A 424 9.02 7.37 10.61
C GLN A 424 9.41 5.88 10.66
N ASP A 425 8.52 5.01 11.13
CA ASP A 425 8.75 3.57 11.19
C ASP A 425 9.00 2.97 9.79
N LEU A 426 8.17 3.33 8.81
CA LEU A 426 8.26 2.82 7.44
C LEU A 426 9.58 3.23 6.79
N LEU A 427 9.91 4.51 6.83
CA LEU A 427 11.10 5.07 6.21
C LEU A 427 12.39 4.55 6.87
N ASN A 428 12.34 4.20 8.16
CA ASN A 428 13.47 3.61 8.86
C ASN A 428 13.59 2.09 8.64
N LYS A 429 12.47 1.39 8.53
CA LYS A 429 12.43 -0.08 8.42
C LYS A 429 12.80 -0.59 7.03
N ILE A 430 12.45 0.15 5.98
CA ILE A 430 12.58 -0.31 4.59
C ILE A 430 13.87 0.24 3.96
N PRO A 431 14.89 -0.60 3.72
CA PRO A 431 16.09 -0.19 2.97
C PRO A 431 15.83 -0.23 1.45
N PRO A 432 15.71 0.91 0.75
CA PRO A 432 15.26 0.96 -0.65
C PRO A 432 16.19 0.22 -1.64
N ALA A 433 17.48 0.09 -1.34
CA ALA A 433 18.44 -0.64 -2.19
C ALA A 433 18.35 -2.17 -2.07
N GLU A 434 17.89 -2.68 -0.92
CA GLU A 434 17.97 -4.12 -0.60
C GLU A 434 16.63 -4.83 -0.76
N VAL A 435 15.52 -4.09 -0.64
CA VAL A 435 14.18 -4.68 -0.78
C VAL A 435 13.83 -4.97 -2.23
N LEU A 436 12.90 -5.91 -2.41
CA LEU A 436 12.36 -6.25 -3.72
C LEU A 436 11.74 -5.01 -4.38
N PRO A 437 11.91 -4.83 -5.71
CA PRO A 437 11.34 -3.69 -6.42
C PRO A 437 9.82 -3.55 -6.25
N GLN A 438 9.08 -4.66 -6.18
CA GLN A 438 7.65 -4.61 -5.91
C GLN A 438 7.35 -4.00 -4.54
N LEU A 439 8.04 -4.44 -3.49
CA LEU A 439 7.84 -3.92 -2.14
C LEU A 439 8.24 -2.43 -2.05
N GLY A 440 9.37 -2.04 -2.64
CA GLY A 440 9.79 -0.64 -2.72
C GLY A 440 8.76 0.26 -3.43
N ASN A 441 8.13 -0.25 -4.50
CA ASN A 441 7.04 0.46 -5.19
C ASN A 441 5.79 0.63 -4.32
N LEU A 442 5.40 -0.42 -3.58
CA LEU A 442 4.27 -0.32 -2.67
C LEU A 442 4.60 0.66 -1.52
N ALA A 443 5.81 0.58 -0.98
CA ALA A 443 6.25 1.38 0.16
C ALA A 443 6.35 2.87 -0.15
N SER A 444 6.96 3.22 -1.28
CA SER A 444 6.97 4.61 -1.76
C SER A 444 5.55 5.14 -2.00
N GLY A 445 4.63 4.31 -2.49
CA GLY A 445 3.22 4.66 -2.64
C GLY A 445 2.52 4.94 -1.31
N THR A 446 2.78 4.10 -0.29
CA THR A 446 2.27 4.34 1.08
C THR A 446 2.79 5.65 1.64
N VAL A 447 4.09 5.96 1.47
CA VAL A 447 4.70 7.21 1.92
C VAL A 447 4.02 8.41 1.29
N LEU A 448 3.77 8.36 -0.03
CA LEU A 448 3.02 9.39 -0.74
C LEU A 448 1.61 9.58 -0.15
N LEU A 449 0.83 8.51 0.00
CA LEU A 449 -0.55 8.64 0.47
C LEU A 449 -0.62 9.15 1.91
N LEU A 450 0.28 8.70 2.78
CA LEU A 450 0.39 9.19 4.16
C LEU A 450 0.74 10.68 4.19
N LEU A 451 1.65 11.15 3.34
CA LEU A 451 1.99 12.58 3.24
C LEU A 451 0.86 13.44 2.64
N VAL A 452 0.09 12.89 1.69
CA VAL A 452 -1.13 13.55 1.18
C VAL A 452 -2.15 13.71 2.32
N ASN A 453 -2.36 12.66 3.12
CA ASN A 453 -3.26 12.73 4.28
C ASN A 453 -2.72 13.68 5.36
N LEU A 454 -1.41 13.69 5.60
CA LEU A 454 -0.78 14.63 6.53
C LEU A 454 -1.00 16.08 6.09
N ARG A 455 -0.78 16.36 4.80
CA ARG A 455 -1.05 17.68 4.21
C ARG A 455 -2.50 18.09 4.38
N HIS A 456 -3.43 17.17 4.12
CA HIS A 456 -4.86 17.43 4.34
C HIS A 456 -5.14 17.77 5.80
N CYS A 457 -4.55 17.06 6.77
CA CYS A 457 -4.72 17.36 8.19
C CYS A 457 -4.25 18.78 8.54
N TYR A 458 -3.10 19.21 7.99
CA TYR A 458 -2.62 20.58 8.20
C TYR A 458 -3.48 21.64 7.51
N ILE A 459 -4.03 21.36 6.33
CA ILE A 459 -5.00 22.25 5.67
C ILE A 459 -6.27 22.39 6.52
N MET A 460 -6.80 21.29 7.06
CA MET A 460 -7.98 21.32 7.93
C MET A 460 -7.73 22.10 9.22
N GLN A 461 -6.60 21.84 9.88
CA GLN A 461 -6.20 22.57 11.09
C GLN A 461 -6.11 24.08 10.81
N LYS A 462 -5.55 24.47 9.66
CA LYS A 462 -5.46 25.88 9.25
C LYS A 462 -6.83 26.54 9.08
N ARG A 463 -7.80 25.82 8.49
CA ARG A 463 -9.18 26.31 8.31
C ARG A 463 -9.88 26.50 9.65
N GLU A 464 -9.67 25.59 10.61
CA GLU A 464 -10.23 25.71 11.96
C GLU A 464 -9.58 26.85 12.78
N SER A 465 -8.30 27.15 12.53
CA SER A 465 -7.55 28.21 13.22
C SER A 465 -7.78 29.65 12.68
N SER A 466 -8.78 29.87 11.80
CA SER A 466 -9.12 31.18 11.19
C SER A 466 -9.57 32.27 12.20
N LEU A 467 -9.27 32.11 13.50
CA LEU A 467 -9.43 33.15 14.53
C LEU A 467 -8.13 33.76 15.05
N LYS A 468 -6.94 33.40 14.54
CA LYS A 468 -5.68 34.22 14.58
C LYS A 468 -4.51 33.47 13.94
N SER A 469 -3.82 34.09 12.97
CA SER A 469 -2.58 33.58 12.35
C SER A 469 -1.49 33.21 13.37
N THR A 470 -1.46 33.88 14.52
CA THR A 470 -0.52 33.64 15.62
C THR A 470 -0.74 32.30 16.32
N ASP A 471 -1.94 31.73 16.27
CA ASP A 471 -2.24 30.43 16.91
C ASP A 471 -1.87 29.24 16.01
N PHE A 472 -1.96 29.39 14.69
CA PHE A 472 -1.48 28.37 13.74
C PHE A 472 0.04 28.20 13.84
N GLU A 473 0.76 29.33 13.88
CA GLU A 473 2.20 29.31 14.08
C GLU A 473 2.55 28.87 15.49
N SER A 474 1.83 29.24 16.55
CA SER A 474 2.13 28.74 17.90
C SER A 474 1.91 27.23 18.06
N THR A 475 0.93 26.65 17.33
CA THR A 475 0.68 25.20 17.30
C THR A 475 1.75 24.42 16.50
N PHE A 476 2.52 25.13 15.65
CA PHE A 476 3.66 24.59 14.91
C PHE A 476 5.04 25.00 15.49
N PHE A 477 5.15 26.15 16.16
CA PHE A 477 6.38 26.95 16.33
C PHE A 477 6.48 27.73 17.66
N GLY A 478 5.51 27.66 18.58
CA GLY A 478 5.60 28.38 19.86
C GLY A 478 6.80 27.91 20.73
N PRO A 479 7.59 28.81 21.35
CA PRO A 479 8.77 28.42 22.11
C PRO A 479 8.41 27.95 23.53
N SER A 480 7.65 26.86 23.75
CA SER A 480 7.32 26.44 25.13
C SER A 480 6.85 24.98 25.39
N ASN A 481 7.17 23.94 24.60
CA ASN A 481 6.86 22.56 25.03
C ASN A 481 7.75 21.49 24.37
N GLN A 482 8.27 20.52 25.15
CA GLN A 482 9.10 19.40 24.68
C GLN A 482 8.44 18.59 23.55
N ILE A 483 7.10 18.51 23.54
CA ILE A 483 6.28 17.79 22.54
C ILE A 483 6.32 18.45 21.15
N MET A 484 6.66 19.74 21.05
CA MET A 484 6.67 20.46 19.77
C MET A 484 8.04 20.39 19.08
N GLN A 485 9.12 20.30 19.85
CA GLN A 485 10.47 20.03 19.33
C GLN A 485 10.56 18.65 18.69
N THR A 486 9.92 17.63 19.27
CA THR A 486 9.92 16.26 18.73
C THR A 486 9.26 16.19 17.36
N LYS A 487 8.14 16.91 17.12
CA LYS A 487 7.47 16.95 15.82
C LYS A 487 8.32 17.57 14.71
N SER A 488 9.02 18.65 15.01
CA SER A 488 9.97 19.28 14.06
C SER A 488 11.12 18.33 13.70
N LEU A 489 11.66 17.61 14.69
CA LEU A 489 12.69 16.58 14.46
C LEU A 489 12.17 15.40 13.63
N THR A 490 10.93 14.95 13.86
CA THR A 490 10.30 13.89 13.06
C THR A 490 10.11 14.32 11.61
N LEU A 491 9.66 15.56 11.36
CA LEU A 491 9.54 16.11 10.01
C LEU A 491 10.92 16.19 9.31
N LYS A 492 11.94 16.70 10.02
CA LYS A 492 13.33 16.71 9.53
C LYS A 492 13.81 15.31 9.13
N PHE A 493 13.58 14.32 9.99
CA PHE A 493 13.93 12.93 9.73
C PHE A 493 13.19 12.37 8.51
N ILE A 494 11.89 12.63 8.39
CA ILE A 494 11.07 12.18 7.25
C ILE A 494 11.63 12.77 5.95
N LEU A 495 11.95 14.07 5.92
CA LEU A 495 12.57 14.72 4.76
C LEU A 495 13.91 14.06 4.40
N GLN A 496 14.82 13.92 5.36
CA GLN A 496 16.12 13.28 5.15
C GLN A 496 15.98 11.87 4.56
N LYS A 497 15.03 11.06 5.06
CA LYS A 497 14.82 9.71 4.53
C LYS A 497 14.21 9.72 3.13
N ILE A 498 13.27 10.61 2.82
CA ILE A 498 12.72 10.74 1.46
C ILE A 498 13.83 11.10 0.46
N LEU A 499 14.66 12.08 0.78
CA LEU A 499 15.78 12.49 -0.08
C LEU A 499 16.81 11.37 -0.26
N SER A 500 17.17 10.67 0.83
CA SER A 500 18.03 9.50 0.78
C SER A 500 17.46 8.40 -0.13
N TRP A 501 16.15 8.12 -0.03
CA TRP A 501 15.49 7.15 -0.90
C TRP A 501 15.51 7.58 -2.37
N ILE A 502 15.33 8.87 -2.67
CA ILE A 502 15.43 9.41 -4.04
C ILE A 502 16.83 9.14 -4.62
N ILE A 503 17.90 9.39 -3.85
CA ILE A 503 19.27 9.18 -4.32
C ILE A 503 19.54 7.71 -4.65
N VAL A 504 19.11 6.80 -3.76
CA VAL A 504 19.32 5.35 -3.92
C VAL A 504 18.46 4.75 -5.04
N SER A 505 17.41 5.44 -5.45
CA SER A 505 16.43 4.95 -6.43
C SER A 505 16.89 4.98 -7.90
N SER A 506 18.13 5.35 -8.19
CA SER A 506 18.69 5.50 -9.56
C SER A 506 18.64 4.22 -10.41
N GLY A 507 18.54 3.03 -9.80
CA GLY A 507 18.29 1.75 -10.48
C GLY A 507 16.89 1.14 -10.26
N SER A 508 15.98 1.89 -9.61
CA SER A 508 14.63 1.42 -9.25
C SER A 508 13.62 1.62 -10.38
N THR A 509 12.37 1.16 -10.18
CA THR A 509 11.32 1.38 -11.19
C THR A 509 10.91 2.86 -11.22
N PRO A 510 10.53 3.41 -12.38
CA PRO A 510 10.11 4.82 -12.49
C PRO A 510 8.94 5.17 -11.56
N LYS A 511 8.08 4.19 -11.23
CA LYS A 511 6.97 4.36 -10.30
C LYS A 511 7.43 4.73 -8.89
N MET A 512 8.53 4.17 -8.41
CA MET A 512 9.07 4.51 -7.09
C MET A 512 9.51 5.97 -7.04
N ARG A 513 10.22 6.45 -8.06
CA ARG A 513 10.65 7.86 -8.16
C ARG A 513 9.48 8.82 -8.23
N VAL A 514 8.47 8.52 -9.05
CA VAL A 514 7.22 9.31 -9.11
C VAL A 514 6.59 9.46 -7.72
N ASN A 515 6.47 8.35 -6.98
CA ASN A 515 5.88 8.37 -5.65
C ASN A 515 6.71 9.20 -4.66
N LEU A 516 8.04 9.07 -4.70
CA LEU A 516 8.94 9.82 -3.82
C LEU A 516 8.96 11.32 -4.11
N TYR A 517 8.96 11.72 -5.39
CA TYR A 517 8.78 13.12 -5.75
C TYR A 517 7.41 13.64 -5.34
N GLY A 518 6.34 12.85 -5.50
CA GLY A 518 5.01 13.25 -5.03
C GLY A 518 4.97 13.41 -3.50
N ALA A 519 5.67 12.55 -2.76
CA ALA A 519 5.81 12.63 -1.32
C ALA A 519 6.56 13.91 -0.93
N LEU A 520 7.71 14.17 -1.55
CA LEU A 520 8.50 15.39 -1.36
C LEU A 520 7.65 16.64 -1.66
N LEU A 521 6.94 16.68 -2.78
CA LEU A 521 6.07 17.80 -3.14
C LEU A 521 4.98 18.06 -2.10
N ASN A 522 4.34 17.02 -1.56
CA ASN A 522 3.34 17.19 -0.51
C ASN A 522 3.98 17.67 0.80
N TYR A 523 5.18 17.20 1.14
CA TYR A 523 5.94 17.69 2.28
C TYR A 523 6.29 19.18 2.12
N LEU A 524 6.85 19.58 0.96
CA LEU A 524 7.20 20.99 0.69
C LEU A 524 5.97 21.89 0.73
N ASN A 525 4.81 21.40 0.26
CA ASN A 525 3.55 22.13 0.34
C ASN A 525 2.98 22.23 1.76
N ILE A 526 3.33 21.34 2.68
CA ILE A 526 3.03 21.52 4.12
C ILE A 526 3.83 22.69 4.66
N VAL A 527 5.13 22.76 4.32
CA VAL A 527 6.03 23.84 4.75
C VAL A 527 5.65 25.19 4.10
N ASN A 528 5.11 25.15 2.87
CA ASN A 528 4.71 26.32 2.10
C ASN A 528 3.19 26.57 2.10
N LEU A 529 2.48 26.25 3.18
CA LEU A 529 1.03 26.48 3.29
C LEU A 529 0.70 28.00 3.23
N LYS A 530 0.48 28.54 2.02
CA LYS A 530 0.04 29.92 1.78
C LYS A 530 -1.28 30.21 2.49
N THR A 531 -1.49 31.41 3.02
CA THR A 531 -2.81 31.89 3.49
C THR A 531 -3.79 31.85 2.32
N SER A 532 -5.05 31.47 2.59
CA SER A 532 -6.03 31.36 1.53
C SER A 532 -6.27 32.77 0.95
N PRO A 533 -6.24 32.96 -0.37
CA PRO A 533 -6.61 34.25 -0.97
C PRO A 533 -8.09 34.61 -0.78
N ALA A 534 -8.89 33.71 -0.18
CA ALA A 534 -10.30 33.94 0.16
C ALA A 534 -10.52 34.63 1.53
N GLU A 535 -9.47 34.88 2.31
CA GLU A 535 -9.54 35.71 3.51
C GLU A 535 -9.45 37.19 3.10
N SER A 536 -10.61 37.86 3.09
CA SER A 536 -10.85 39.30 3.01
C SER A 536 -10.01 40.11 2.01
N TYR A 537 -10.61 40.37 0.85
CA TYR A 537 -10.55 41.70 0.22
C TYR A 537 -11.06 42.70 1.27
N ASP A 538 -10.18 43.28 2.10
CA ASP A 538 -10.52 44.45 2.90
C ASP A 538 -10.34 45.68 2.00
N PRO A 539 -11.41 46.41 1.63
CA PRO A 539 -11.31 47.58 0.76
C PRO A 539 -10.48 48.72 1.35
N LEU A 540 -10.10 48.64 2.64
CA LEU A 540 -9.26 49.64 3.30
C LEU A 540 -7.77 49.49 2.97
N ASP A 541 -7.30 48.32 2.54
CA ASP A 541 -5.90 48.12 2.08
C ASP A 541 -5.69 48.58 0.63
N ALA A 542 -6.76 48.91 -0.10
CA ALA A 542 -6.68 49.44 -1.46
C ALA A 542 -6.27 50.92 -1.53
N ASN A 543 -6.22 51.62 -0.39
CA ASN A 543 -5.84 53.04 -0.32
C ASN A 543 -4.33 53.25 -0.08
N GLU A 544 -3.54 52.18 -0.20
CA GLU A 544 -2.09 52.28 -0.29
C GLU A 544 -1.69 52.96 -1.62
N THR A 545 -1.49 54.28 -1.53
CA THR A 545 -0.95 55.18 -2.55
C THR A 545 0.19 54.52 -3.34
N TYR A 546 0.30 54.77 -4.65
CA TYR A 546 1.37 54.25 -5.53
C TYR A 546 2.81 54.34 -4.96
N VAL A 547 3.04 55.27 -4.02
CA VAL A 547 4.29 55.44 -3.26
C VAL A 547 4.51 54.33 -2.21
N SER A 548 3.48 53.82 -1.53
CA SER A 548 3.63 52.69 -0.59
C SER A 548 3.91 51.37 -1.30
N ARG A 549 3.53 51.20 -2.57
CA ARG A 549 3.97 50.05 -3.40
C ARG A 549 5.47 50.08 -3.71
N LEU A 550 6.07 51.27 -3.80
CA LEU A 550 7.52 51.44 -3.93
C LEU A 550 8.22 51.17 -2.59
N ASP A 551 7.68 51.64 -1.47
CA ASP A 551 8.22 51.29 -0.14
C ASP A 551 7.98 49.81 0.23
N ASN A 552 6.92 49.16 -0.26
CA ASN A 552 6.66 47.72 -0.10
C ASN A 552 7.51 46.84 -1.03
N SER A 553 8.13 47.40 -2.07
CA SER A 553 9.23 46.73 -2.77
C SER A 553 10.53 46.70 -1.94
N ILE A 554 10.59 47.54 -0.90
CA ILE A 554 11.51 47.48 0.25
C ILE A 554 10.72 47.01 1.48
N GLY A 555 9.76 46.11 1.29
CA GLY A 555 8.97 45.56 2.38
C GLY A 555 9.90 44.93 3.40
N LEU A 556 9.95 45.52 4.61
CA LEU A 556 10.47 44.80 5.77
C LEU A 556 9.74 43.47 5.79
N PRO A 557 10.44 42.33 5.66
CA PRO A 557 9.78 41.04 5.73
C PRO A 557 9.04 41.03 7.07
N SER A 558 7.74 40.67 7.04
CA SER A 558 7.04 40.30 8.26
C SER A 558 7.95 39.27 8.94
N ARG A 559 8.49 39.73 10.07
CA ARG A 559 9.68 39.21 10.71
C ARG A 559 9.28 37.92 11.41
N GLU A 560 9.39 36.81 10.70
CA GLU A 560 9.73 35.48 11.20
C GLU A 560 9.91 34.55 9.98
N GLU A 561 11.15 34.46 9.49
CA GLU A 561 11.54 33.42 8.56
C GLU A 561 11.27 32.07 9.24
N SER A 562 10.25 31.35 8.76
CA SER A 562 9.78 30.14 9.45
C SER A 562 10.94 29.16 9.65
N THR A 563 11.19 28.74 10.89
CA THR A 563 12.27 27.80 11.25
C THR A 563 12.21 26.48 10.47
N LEU A 564 11.01 26.09 10.00
CA LEU A 564 10.83 24.94 9.10
C LEU A 564 11.39 25.16 7.70
N LYS A 565 11.25 26.36 7.10
CA LYS A 565 11.86 26.67 5.80
C LYS A 565 13.39 26.62 5.88
N SER A 566 13.96 27.20 6.93
CA SER A 566 15.39 27.09 7.22
C SER A 566 15.82 25.62 7.38
N MET A 567 15.08 24.81 8.15
CA MET A 567 15.37 23.37 8.29
C MET A 567 15.32 22.61 6.96
N VAL A 568 14.35 22.91 6.08
CA VAL A 568 14.28 22.30 4.75
C VAL A 568 15.50 22.66 3.92
N ILE A 569 15.91 23.93 3.92
CA ILE A 569 17.08 24.41 3.18
C ILE A 569 18.35 23.72 3.71
N ASP A 570 18.53 23.64 5.03
CA ASP A 570 19.68 22.99 5.66
C ASP A 570 19.78 21.50 5.26
N VAL A 571 18.65 20.78 5.31
CA VAL A 571 18.60 19.37 4.92
C VAL A 571 18.86 19.19 3.43
N MET A 572 18.31 20.05 2.57
CA MET A 572 18.56 19.98 1.12
C MET A 572 20.06 20.16 0.81
N ASN A 573 20.71 21.12 1.48
CA ASN A 573 22.14 21.39 1.34
C ASN A 573 23.02 20.23 1.86
N GLU A 574 22.54 19.44 2.83
CA GLU A 574 23.26 18.24 3.32
C GLU A 574 23.43 17.16 2.23
N PHE A 575 22.46 17.03 1.33
CA PHE A 575 22.51 16.06 0.22
C PHE A 575 23.27 16.57 -1.00
N GLY A 576 23.41 17.90 -1.13
CA GLY A 576 24.31 18.54 -2.07
C GLY A 576 23.93 18.42 -3.55
N ASP A 577 24.90 18.75 -4.39
CA ASP A 577 24.86 18.64 -5.86
C ASP A 577 24.42 17.26 -6.40
N ASN A 578 24.62 16.16 -5.66
CA ASN A 578 24.22 14.81 -6.08
C ASN A 578 22.70 14.69 -6.19
N LEU A 579 21.96 15.13 -5.17
CA LEU A 579 20.51 15.15 -5.21
C LEU A 579 20.02 16.04 -6.35
N CYS A 580 20.55 17.26 -6.44
CA CYS A 580 20.14 18.20 -7.47
C CYS A 580 20.41 17.67 -8.88
N SER A 581 21.53 16.99 -9.11
CA SER A 581 21.84 16.35 -10.40
C SER A 581 20.81 15.27 -10.76
N ILE A 582 20.41 14.42 -9.81
CA ILE A 582 19.39 13.38 -10.03
C ILE A 582 18.04 14.02 -10.38
N VAL A 583 17.58 15.01 -9.61
CA VAL A 583 16.30 15.68 -9.87
C VAL A 583 16.33 16.41 -11.21
N CYS A 584 17.39 17.15 -11.52
CA CYS A 584 17.54 17.86 -12.79
C CYS A 584 17.61 16.90 -13.97
N ASN A 585 18.34 15.79 -13.84
CA ASN A 585 18.37 14.76 -14.86
C ASN A 585 16.98 14.15 -15.10
N ASP A 586 16.19 13.87 -14.06
CA ASP A 586 14.82 13.36 -14.21
C ASP A 586 13.84 14.39 -14.81
N CYS A 587 14.16 15.69 -14.74
CA CYS A 587 13.41 16.76 -15.42
C CYS A 587 13.67 16.83 -16.93
N VAL A 588 14.88 16.47 -17.35
CA VAL A 588 15.36 16.63 -18.74
C VAL A 588 15.36 15.31 -19.52
N ALA A 589 15.61 14.18 -18.86
CA ALA A 589 15.78 12.89 -19.51
C ALA A 589 14.52 12.42 -20.26
N GLY A 590 14.75 11.73 -21.39
CA GLY A 590 13.72 10.98 -22.09
C GLY A 590 13.20 9.85 -21.19
N GLY A 591 11.89 9.80 -20.93
CA GLY A 591 11.34 8.89 -19.92
C GLY A 591 9.88 9.16 -19.53
N HIS A 592 9.52 8.74 -18.31
CA HIS A 592 8.13 8.72 -17.81
C HIS A 592 7.60 10.14 -17.49
N ASP A 593 6.61 10.62 -18.25
CA ASP A 593 6.08 11.99 -18.16
C ASP A 593 5.65 12.43 -16.76
N VAL A 594 5.00 11.53 -16.00
CA VAL A 594 4.56 11.86 -14.63
C VAL A 594 5.77 12.08 -13.71
N CYS A 595 6.88 11.38 -13.94
CA CYS A 595 8.09 11.55 -13.12
C CYS A 595 8.67 12.93 -13.37
N ARG A 596 8.74 13.32 -14.66
CA ARG A 596 9.20 14.63 -15.10
C ARG A 596 8.35 15.75 -14.51
N MET A 597 7.03 15.66 -14.66
CA MET A 597 6.08 16.66 -14.16
C MET A 597 6.24 16.88 -12.66
N VAL A 598 6.25 15.81 -11.86
CA VAL A 598 6.34 15.95 -10.40
C VAL A 598 7.73 16.42 -9.96
N ALA A 599 8.81 16.00 -10.63
CA ALA A 599 10.16 16.50 -10.38
C ALA A 599 10.27 18.01 -10.67
N LEU A 600 9.68 18.49 -11.78
CA LEU A 600 9.60 19.92 -12.11
C LEU A 600 8.83 20.69 -11.04
N SER A 601 7.67 20.19 -10.59
CA SER A 601 6.90 20.82 -9.51
C SER A 601 7.66 20.85 -8.17
N CYS A 602 8.47 19.82 -7.87
CA CYS A 602 9.36 19.83 -6.71
C CYS A 602 10.38 20.97 -6.81
N LEU A 603 11.04 21.12 -7.96
CA LEU A 603 12.02 22.20 -8.18
C LEU A 603 11.37 23.58 -8.12
N GLU A 604 10.17 23.74 -8.68
CA GLU A 604 9.41 24.99 -8.61
C GLU A 604 9.08 25.36 -7.16
N THR A 605 8.58 24.40 -6.38
CA THR A 605 8.25 24.62 -4.97
C THR A 605 9.51 24.91 -4.15
N LEU A 606 10.62 24.22 -4.41
CA LEU A 606 11.92 24.48 -3.76
C LEU A 606 12.43 25.88 -4.10
N ALA A 607 12.33 26.31 -5.36
CA ALA A 607 12.70 27.66 -5.78
C ALA A 607 11.84 28.74 -5.09
N GLU A 608 10.59 28.43 -4.75
CA GLU A 608 9.72 29.32 -3.97
C GLU A 608 10.08 29.41 -2.48
N LEU A 609 10.71 28.37 -1.93
CA LEU A 609 11.09 28.32 -0.51
C LEU A 609 12.37 29.09 -0.18
N CYS A 610 13.20 29.43 -1.17
CA CYS A 610 14.44 30.16 -0.97
C CYS A 610 14.20 31.68 -0.94
N PRO A 611 14.57 32.39 0.14
CA PRO A 611 14.33 33.82 0.26
C PRO A 611 15.06 34.60 -0.83
N GLN A 612 14.31 35.30 -1.69
CA GLN A 612 14.87 36.29 -2.64
C GLN A 612 15.47 37.53 -1.92
N SER A 613 15.24 37.68 -0.61
CA SER A 613 15.48 38.90 0.16
C SER A 613 16.93 39.16 0.54
N GLU A 614 17.82 38.15 0.57
CA GLU A 614 19.25 38.40 0.84
C GLU A 614 19.96 39.06 -0.35
N CYS A 615 19.54 38.74 -1.59
CA CYS A 615 20.11 39.38 -2.78
C CYS A 615 19.82 40.89 -2.80
N ALA A 616 18.56 41.27 -2.53
CA ALA A 616 18.14 42.67 -2.48
C ALA A 616 18.85 43.50 -1.38
N ARG A 617 19.08 42.88 -0.21
CA ARG A 617 19.74 43.53 0.95
C ARG A 617 21.25 43.71 0.75
N THR A 618 21.90 42.78 0.07
CA THR A 618 23.34 42.83 -0.22
C THR A 618 23.64 43.80 -1.37
N LEU A 619 22.76 43.84 -2.38
CA LEU A 619 22.84 44.77 -3.52
C LEU A 619 22.71 46.26 -3.11
N THR A 620 21.87 46.56 -2.11
CA THR A 620 21.66 47.93 -1.61
C THR A 620 22.64 48.32 -0.50
N GLY A 621 23.10 47.39 0.33
CA GLY A 621 23.91 47.68 1.52
C GLY A 621 25.42 47.81 1.33
N GLN A 622 26.00 47.26 0.25
CA GLN A 622 27.46 47.16 0.10
C GLN A 622 28.05 47.85 -1.15
N GLY A 623 27.27 48.66 -1.88
CA GLY A 623 27.79 49.45 -3.01
C GLY A 623 27.99 48.67 -4.32
N TYR A 624 27.59 47.40 -4.39
CA TYR A 624 27.67 46.55 -5.57
C TYR A 624 26.86 47.05 -6.78
N LEU A 625 25.80 47.83 -6.57
CA LEU A 625 25.09 48.53 -7.65
C LEU A 625 26.02 49.44 -8.48
N ARG A 626 27.04 50.02 -7.84
CA ARG A 626 28.04 50.86 -8.52
C ARG A 626 29.00 50.02 -9.35
N SER A 627 29.44 48.87 -8.82
CA SER A 627 30.32 47.94 -9.55
C SER A 627 29.59 47.19 -10.68
N LEU A 628 28.28 46.94 -10.55
CA LEU A 628 27.42 46.39 -11.60
C LEU A 628 27.27 47.36 -12.78
N VAL A 629 27.11 48.66 -12.51
CA VAL A 629 27.09 49.70 -13.56
C VAL A 629 28.45 49.82 -14.25
N ASP A 630 29.55 49.72 -13.50
CA ASP A 630 30.91 49.75 -14.07
C ASP A 630 31.26 48.45 -14.83
N SER A 631 30.70 47.29 -14.45
CA SER A 631 30.92 45.98 -15.11
C SER A 631 30.03 45.74 -16.33
N LEU A 632 28.82 46.34 -16.36
CA LEU A 632 27.95 46.39 -17.55
C LEU A 632 28.64 47.09 -18.74
N LEU A 633 29.66 47.90 -18.46
CA LEU A 633 30.49 48.55 -19.47
C LEU A 633 31.67 47.70 -19.94
N GLN A 634 32.01 46.57 -19.30
CA GLN A 634 33.31 45.91 -19.53
C GLN A 634 33.34 44.40 -19.82
N ASP A 635 32.35 43.54 -19.52
CA ASP A 635 32.23 42.18 -20.14
C ASP A 635 31.07 41.36 -19.56
N ASP A 636 30.34 40.63 -20.42
CA ASP A 636 29.18 39.76 -20.09
C ASP A 636 29.54 38.61 -19.13
N ALA A 637 30.77 38.08 -19.22
CA ALA A 637 31.22 36.95 -18.39
C ALA A 637 31.48 37.33 -16.93
N GLY A 638 31.99 38.55 -16.69
CA GLY A 638 32.20 39.08 -15.34
C GLY A 638 30.87 39.33 -14.62
N LEU A 639 29.89 39.88 -15.35
CA LEU A 639 28.55 40.15 -14.82
C LEU A 639 27.84 38.86 -14.35
N GLN A 640 27.98 37.76 -15.11
CA GLN A 640 27.44 36.45 -14.73
C GLN A 640 28.04 35.93 -13.43
N GLN A 641 29.35 36.07 -13.24
CA GLN A 641 30.03 35.66 -12.02
C GLN A 641 29.63 36.52 -10.82
N THR A 642 29.53 37.85 -11.00
CA THR A 642 29.11 38.77 -9.94
C THR A 642 27.63 38.59 -9.57
N LEU A 643 26.73 38.34 -10.53
CA LEU A 643 25.31 38.07 -10.26
C LEU A 643 25.08 36.71 -9.57
N ALA A 644 25.94 35.72 -9.83
CA ALA A 644 25.92 34.44 -9.14
C ALA A 644 26.43 34.55 -7.68
N GLU A 645 27.39 35.43 -7.40
CA GLU A 645 27.90 35.70 -6.05
C GLU A 645 26.94 36.56 -5.21
N LEU A 646 26.13 37.43 -5.84
CA LEU A 646 25.24 38.37 -5.16
C LEU A 646 23.85 37.81 -4.81
N CYS A 647 23.40 36.74 -5.47
CA CYS A 647 22.10 36.13 -5.23
C CYS A 647 22.24 34.75 -4.59
N PRO A 648 21.85 34.53 -3.33
CA PRO A 648 21.76 33.20 -2.75
C PRO A 648 20.68 32.41 -3.50
N GLN A 649 21.12 31.60 -4.46
CA GLN A 649 20.27 30.62 -5.13
C GLN A 649 20.21 29.35 -4.30
N SER A 650 19.10 28.62 -4.40
CA SER A 650 19.08 27.23 -3.93
C SER A 650 20.17 26.43 -4.64
N GLU A 651 20.77 25.46 -3.96
CA GLU A 651 21.81 24.61 -4.56
C GLU A 651 21.33 23.99 -5.88
N CYS A 652 20.06 23.59 -5.94
CA CYS A 652 19.46 23.05 -7.15
C CYS A 652 19.25 24.08 -8.26
N ALA A 653 18.95 25.35 -7.94
CA ALA A 653 18.89 26.41 -8.95
C ALA A 653 20.28 26.70 -9.54
N ARG A 654 21.33 26.65 -8.71
CA ARG A 654 22.73 26.76 -9.14
C ARG A 654 23.16 25.57 -10.02
N THR A 655 22.82 24.34 -9.64
CA THR A 655 23.06 23.14 -10.47
C THR A 655 22.32 23.25 -11.81
N LEU A 656 21.05 23.67 -11.80
CA LEU A 656 20.20 23.74 -12.98
C LEU A 656 20.68 24.79 -13.98
N THR A 657 21.15 25.95 -13.51
CA THR A 657 21.72 27.01 -14.35
C THR A 657 23.16 26.72 -14.77
N GLY A 658 24.00 26.21 -13.86
CA GLY A 658 25.45 26.05 -14.09
C GLY A 658 25.87 24.77 -14.82
N GLN A 659 25.08 23.69 -14.78
CA GLN A 659 25.43 22.40 -15.41
C GLN A 659 24.72 22.14 -16.75
N GLY A 660 24.13 23.17 -17.36
CA GLY A 660 23.49 23.06 -18.68
C GLY A 660 22.10 22.39 -18.70
N TYR A 661 21.54 22.04 -17.55
CA TYR A 661 20.18 21.49 -17.47
C TYR A 661 19.11 22.49 -17.91
N LEU A 662 19.25 23.79 -17.58
CA LEU A 662 18.33 24.83 -18.04
C LEU A 662 18.29 24.93 -19.56
N ARG A 663 19.46 24.86 -20.20
CA ARG A 663 19.56 24.83 -21.66
C ARG A 663 18.87 23.60 -22.23
N SER A 664 19.17 22.42 -21.69
CA SER A 664 18.51 21.19 -22.12
C SER A 664 17.00 21.21 -21.89
N LEU A 665 16.52 21.86 -20.82
CA LEU A 665 15.10 22.06 -20.53
C LEU A 665 14.45 22.97 -21.58
N VAL A 666 15.11 24.08 -21.93
CA VAL A 666 14.68 24.99 -23.00
C VAL A 666 14.66 24.27 -24.35
N ASP A 667 15.72 23.57 -24.71
CA ASP A 667 15.80 22.80 -25.97
C ASP A 667 14.72 21.71 -26.03
N SER A 668 14.35 21.13 -24.88
CA SER A 668 13.30 20.11 -24.81
C SER A 668 11.89 20.63 -25.07
N LEU A 669 11.64 21.96 -25.04
CA LEU A 669 10.34 22.51 -25.41
C LEU A 669 10.04 22.24 -26.90
N LEU A 670 11.04 22.35 -27.78
CA LEU A 670 10.88 22.04 -29.21
C LEU A 670 10.63 20.54 -29.46
N GLN A 671 11.13 19.68 -28.58
CA GLN A 671 10.87 18.24 -28.67
C GLN A 671 9.40 17.91 -28.39
N ASP A 672 8.72 18.74 -27.58
CA ASP A 672 7.31 18.57 -27.22
C ASP A 672 6.34 19.17 -28.25
N ASP A 673 6.83 19.97 -29.21
CA ASP A 673 6.02 20.77 -30.15
C ASP A 673 4.95 19.96 -30.90
N ALA A 674 5.32 18.81 -31.46
CA ALA A 674 4.38 17.93 -32.17
C ALA A 674 3.30 17.34 -31.22
N GLY A 675 3.69 17.04 -29.98
CA GLY A 675 2.76 16.54 -28.96
C GLY A 675 1.82 17.63 -28.44
N LEU A 676 2.29 18.88 -28.38
CA LEU A 676 1.47 20.04 -28.03
C LEU A 676 0.44 20.36 -29.11
N GLN A 677 0.83 20.34 -30.39
CA GLN A 677 -0.11 20.48 -31.50
C GLN A 677 -1.22 19.41 -31.43
N GLN A 678 -0.86 18.16 -31.19
CA GLN A 678 -1.85 17.09 -30.97
C GLN A 678 -2.72 17.33 -29.74
N ALA A 679 -2.16 17.89 -28.67
CA ALA A 679 -2.89 18.21 -27.45
C ALA A 679 -3.88 19.38 -27.64
N LEU A 680 -3.74 20.19 -28.68
CA LEU A 680 -4.66 21.29 -29.04
C LEU A 680 -5.76 20.85 -30.03
N GLU A 681 -5.68 19.63 -30.58
CA GLU A 681 -6.75 19.08 -31.42
C GLU A 681 -8.09 18.96 -30.65
N PRO A 682 -9.25 18.98 -31.33
CA PRO A 682 -10.56 18.89 -30.70
C PRO A 682 -10.76 17.62 -29.85
N ASN A 683 -10.09 16.52 -30.20
CA ASN A 683 -10.17 15.25 -29.49
C ASN A 683 -8.75 14.64 -29.33
N PRO A 684 -7.96 15.14 -28.37
CA PRO A 684 -6.58 14.72 -28.20
C PRO A 684 -6.50 13.29 -27.64
N LYS A 685 -5.49 12.52 -28.05
CA LYS A 685 -5.24 11.19 -27.47
C LYS A 685 -4.70 11.26 -26.04
N SER A 686 -4.05 12.37 -25.67
CA SER A 686 -3.38 12.57 -24.38
C SER A 686 -3.13 14.06 -24.14
N LEU A 687 -3.29 14.50 -22.88
CA LEU A 687 -2.92 15.85 -22.42
C LEU A 687 -1.59 15.87 -21.66
N ARG A 688 -0.88 14.73 -21.56
CA ARG A 688 0.34 14.64 -20.73
C ARG A 688 1.43 15.62 -21.16
N VAL A 689 1.60 15.81 -22.47
CA VAL A 689 2.63 16.72 -23.02
C VAL A 689 2.32 18.17 -22.65
N LEU A 690 1.03 18.56 -22.65
CA LEU A 690 0.60 19.89 -22.21
C LEU A 690 0.96 20.14 -20.74
N TYR A 691 0.62 19.22 -19.83
CA TYR A 691 0.96 19.36 -18.40
C TYR A 691 2.48 19.38 -18.14
N VAL A 692 3.26 18.63 -18.94
CA VAL A 692 4.73 18.68 -18.88
C VAL A 692 5.22 20.06 -19.34
N TYR A 693 4.70 20.58 -20.46
CA TYR A 693 5.03 21.91 -20.96
C TYR A 693 4.69 23.02 -19.95
N GLU A 694 3.49 22.99 -19.36
CA GLU A 694 3.08 23.91 -18.29
C GLU A 694 4.07 23.88 -17.12
N SER A 695 4.48 22.69 -16.69
CA SER A 695 5.45 22.52 -15.59
C SER A 695 6.84 23.07 -15.96
N LYS A 696 7.29 22.87 -17.21
CA LYS A 696 8.56 23.43 -17.71
C LYS A 696 8.51 24.96 -17.73
N MET A 697 7.44 25.52 -18.28
CA MET A 697 7.25 26.97 -18.39
C MET A 697 7.11 27.62 -17.02
N ALA A 698 6.33 27.02 -16.10
CA ALA A 698 6.20 27.50 -14.73
C ALA A 698 7.56 27.60 -14.03
N LEU A 699 8.39 26.55 -14.15
CA LEU A 699 9.75 26.56 -13.59
C LEU A 699 10.64 27.62 -14.24
N ILE A 700 10.66 27.73 -15.57
CA ILE A 700 11.46 28.74 -16.30
C ILE A 700 11.05 30.15 -15.87
N ILE A 701 9.75 30.44 -15.85
CA ILE A 701 9.19 31.72 -15.39
C ILE A 701 9.60 31.97 -13.94
N LYS A 702 9.49 30.97 -13.06
CA LYS A 702 9.88 31.10 -11.65
C LYS A 702 11.36 31.44 -11.50
N LEU A 703 12.26 30.77 -12.22
CA LEU A 703 13.69 31.05 -12.20
C LEU A 703 14.02 32.45 -12.75
N ALA A 704 13.28 32.90 -13.77
CA ALA A 704 13.43 34.21 -14.38
C ALA A 704 13.04 35.38 -13.44
N HIS A 705 12.42 35.10 -12.29
CA HIS A 705 12.23 36.13 -11.25
C HIS A 705 13.57 36.56 -10.59
N SER A 706 14.64 35.80 -10.79
CA SER A 706 16.00 36.16 -10.35
C SER A 706 16.85 36.64 -11.54
N GLY A 707 17.75 37.61 -11.31
CA GLY A 707 18.63 38.13 -12.37
C GLY A 707 19.49 37.04 -13.04
N ALA A 708 20.13 36.19 -12.24
CA ALA A 708 20.93 35.08 -12.76
C ALA A 708 20.08 33.99 -13.46
N GLY A 709 18.86 33.71 -12.99
CA GLY A 709 17.95 32.78 -13.68
C GLY A 709 17.41 33.33 -15.00
N ALA A 710 17.11 34.64 -15.07
CA ALA A 710 16.71 35.32 -16.30
C ALA A 710 17.83 35.33 -17.33
N ALA A 711 19.06 35.67 -16.92
CA ALA A 711 20.24 35.60 -17.76
C ALA A 711 20.48 34.16 -18.27
N GLY A 712 20.39 33.16 -17.38
CA GLY A 712 20.52 31.75 -17.73
C GLY A 712 19.49 31.29 -18.76
N ALA A 713 18.23 31.71 -18.63
CA ALA A 713 17.17 31.37 -19.58
C ALA A 713 17.40 32.01 -20.97
N LEU A 714 17.87 33.26 -20.99
CA LEU A 714 18.22 33.97 -22.23
C LEU A 714 19.43 33.33 -22.92
N CYS A 715 20.52 33.08 -22.18
CA CYS A 715 21.71 32.38 -22.70
C CYS A 715 21.39 30.95 -23.15
N GLY A 716 20.39 30.30 -22.52
CA GLY A 716 19.85 29.02 -22.94
C GLY A 716 19.01 29.07 -24.22
N GLY A 717 18.76 30.26 -24.78
CA GLY A 717 18.01 30.42 -26.03
C GLY A 717 16.49 30.37 -25.87
N ALA A 718 15.95 30.64 -24.68
CA ALA A 718 14.51 30.49 -24.41
C ALA A 718 13.62 31.25 -25.40
N LEU A 719 13.95 32.51 -25.74
CA LEU A 719 13.18 33.30 -26.71
C LEU A 719 13.25 32.72 -28.12
N ALA A 720 14.44 32.26 -28.55
CA ALA A 720 14.62 31.66 -29.87
C ALA A 720 13.88 30.31 -29.98
N CYS A 721 13.84 29.55 -28.89
CA CYS A 721 13.08 28.31 -28.77
C CYS A 721 11.57 28.58 -28.86
N LEU A 722 11.04 29.51 -28.05
CA LEU A 722 9.62 29.89 -28.10
C LEU A 722 9.19 30.40 -29.47
N ALA A 723 10.04 31.19 -30.15
CA ALA A 723 9.76 31.68 -31.50
C ALA A 723 9.69 30.56 -32.57
N GLN A 724 10.22 29.37 -32.29
CA GLN A 724 10.20 28.22 -33.19
C GLN A 724 9.06 27.23 -32.90
N LEU A 725 8.34 27.37 -31.78
CA LEU A 725 7.23 26.50 -31.42
C LEU A 725 6.02 26.75 -32.31
N LYS A 726 5.66 25.77 -33.13
CA LYS A 726 4.48 25.85 -34.01
C LYS A 726 3.18 25.63 -33.27
N ALA A 727 3.22 24.98 -32.10
CA ALA A 727 2.05 24.84 -31.24
C ALA A 727 1.44 26.20 -30.86
N LEU A 728 2.26 27.26 -30.76
CA LEU A 728 1.78 28.63 -30.50
C LEU A 728 1.00 29.21 -31.70
N ASP A 729 1.30 28.74 -32.93
CA ASP A 729 0.55 29.12 -34.13
C ASP A 729 -0.83 28.46 -34.20
N CYS A 730 -1.05 27.40 -33.41
CA CYS A 730 -2.34 26.69 -33.32
C CYS A 730 -3.36 27.40 -32.40
N HIS A 731 -3.15 28.69 -32.09
CA HIS A 731 -4.01 29.48 -31.21
C HIS A 731 -5.48 29.35 -31.65
N PRO A 732 -6.39 28.91 -30.77
CA PRO A 732 -7.80 28.75 -31.10
C PRO A 732 -8.39 30.12 -31.42
N ASP A 733 -9.21 30.22 -32.48
CA ASP A 733 -9.95 31.44 -32.78
C ASP A 733 -10.78 31.82 -31.54
N VAL A 734 -10.51 33.00 -30.97
CA VAL A 734 -11.20 33.58 -29.79
C VAL A 734 -12.73 33.68 -30.00
N HIS A 735 -13.19 33.49 -31.23
CA HIS A 735 -14.58 33.54 -31.65
C HIS A 735 -15.28 32.17 -31.76
N MET A 736 -14.60 31.04 -31.50
CA MET A 736 -15.29 29.76 -31.42
C MET A 736 -16.13 29.71 -30.13
N PRO A 737 -17.47 29.57 -30.22
CA PRO A 737 -18.28 29.39 -29.03
C PRO A 737 -17.78 28.14 -28.29
N SER A 738 -17.83 28.18 -26.96
CA SER A 738 -17.51 27.07 -26.06
C SER A 738 -18.47 25.89 -26.27
N SER A 739 -18.42 25.25 -27.44
CA SER A 739 -19.29 24.17 -27.82
C SER A 739 -18.72 22.86 -27.29
N ASN A 740 -18.84 22.66 -25.98
CA ASN A 740 -19.10 21.35 -25.35
C ASN A 740 -19.07 21.48 -23.82
N THR A 741 -20.18 21.90 -23.24
CA THR A 741 -20.44 21.82 -21.78
C THR A 741 -20.53 20.38 -21.24
N HIS A 742 -20.40 19.37 -22.11
CA HIS A 742 -20.46 17.95 -21.76
C HIS A 742 -19.14 17.18 -21.96
N SER A 743 -18.06 17.84 -22.36
CA SER A 743 -16.72 17.23 -22.45
C SER A 743 -16.06 17.23 -21.06
N PHE A 744 -15.50 16.09 -20.63
CA PHE A 744 -14.65 16.02 -19.43
C PHE A 744 -13.29 16.70 -19.65
N LEU A 745 -12.87 16.89 -20.90
CA LEU A 745 -11.63 17.58 -21.25
C LEU A 745 -11.86 19.09 -21.28
N PRO A 746 -10.88 19.91 -20.82
CA PRO A 746 -10.90 21.36 -21.01
C PRO A 746 -11.03 21.68 -22.50
N SER A 747 -11.65 22.82 -22.83
CA SER A 747 -11.85 23.18 -24.23
C SER A 747 -10.50 23.37 -24.94
N ALA A 748 -10.49 23.35 -26.28
CA ALA A 748 -9.28 23.70 -27.02
C ALA A 748 -8.83 25.16 -26.77
N ALA A 749 -9.73 26.01 -26.26
CA ALA A 749 -9.44 27.39 -25.86
C ALA A 749 -8.88 27.51 -24.44
N ASP A 750 -9.24 26.59 -23.54
CA ASP A 750 -8.69 26.55 -22.17
C ASP A 750 -7.31 25.87 -22.13
N ARG A 751 -7.06 24.95 -23.08
CA ARG A 751 -5.77 24.30 -23.33
C ARG A 751 -4.88 25.22 -24.15
#